data_AF-A0A9N9ALN8-F1
#
_entry.id   AF-A0A9N9ALN8-F1
#
_cell.length_a   1.000
_cell.length_b   1.000
_cell.length_c   1.000
_cell.angle_alpha   90.00
_cell.angle_beta   90.00
_cell.angle_gamma   90.00
#
_symmetry.space_group_name_H-M   'P 1'
#
loop_
_entity.id
_entity.type
_entity.pdbx_description
1 polymer ?
#
loop_
_entity_poly.entity_id
_entity_poly.type
_entity_poly.pdbx_seq_one_letter_code
_entity_poly.pdbx_strand_id
1 'polypeptide(L)'
;MRYTYGYLTWEWRRDQLRSIAHPILFVAVYKLLVFLRIDQVDEFIIYGPRILQALIAAFGDLYTYKLARRIFREDRVANLALFCSLVSWFNFYCSVRMLSNSVETVLTTVALYYWPWPSFATKDTSWKERSSMLRISLSIAALACILRPTNAALEFNHLQYNLNNVSMISNLFFFQFLFSNNRPISIISAVFVPFNFFRVNVFQSISLFYGTHPWHWYFTQGIPAIAASFLPFVTKGIISSESHAPRAKPFVSLMLWVIIGYSFLGHKEFRFIYPILPIAIIFSGFGLAEIARTEQSQNSIHRHYFKASIVFLIITQIPLAYYTSFTHQRGVIDVINYLRIGVKQGKVRDIGFLMPCHSTPFYSNMHQNVTMWFLTCEPPVSDTTDINESSLDEATIFYADPQQYLTNRFEPLTNKQESNNGVSNNIISMNSSREKWPSHLVIFQALLKDLEPFIDKAQYHQRWDLPELGFNFKEDVSTQSQVKSSVQRNIRSKILDQYKQLESVVDEVLPKKTPLVLIKCHEHINLLTMNNEILFFQHFDGPYYPTLRLLHKYPDAFPRVQVDRGAIKFILSGANIMCPGLTSKGAKIEQELPADTIVGVFAEGKEHAIAIGLMKLSTEEIKKVNKGIGVDNIHYLNDPLWKTIVEV
;
A
#
# COMPACT_ATOMS: atom_id res chain seq x y z
N MET A 1 16.50 24.31 17.13
CA MET A 1 15.90 22.98 16.92
C MET A 1 16.83 21.94 17.53
N ARG A 2 16.31 20.88 18.17
CA ARG A 2 17.14 19.78 18.71
C ARG A 2 17.64 18.82 17.61
N TYR A 3 16.94 18.75 16.49
CA TYR A 3 17.29 17.96 15.31
C TYR A 3 17.66 18.89 14.16
N THR A 4 18.77 18.62 13.48
CA THR A 4 19.35 19.46 12.41
C THR A 4 19.32 18.76 11.04
N TYR A 5 18.62 17.64 10.94
CA TYR A 5 18.48 16.83 9.72
C TYR A 5 17.01 16.74 9.29
N GLY A 6 16.77 16.50 8.01
CA GLY A 6 15.44 16.43 7.42
C GLY A 6 15.46 16.74 5.93
N TYR A 7 14.30 16.61 5.27
CA TYR A 7 14.11 17.00 3.87
C TYR A 7 12.93 17.94 3.75
N LEU A 8 13.17 19.05 3.05
CA LEU A 8 12.18 20.08 2.80
C LEU A 8 11.80 20.02 1.32
N THR A 9 10.52 19.75 1.01
CA THR A 9 10.06 19.62 -0.38
C THR A 9 10.02 20.99 -1.08
N TRP A 10 9.95 20.99 -2.43
CA TRP A 10 9.84 22.21 -3.23
C TRP A 10 8.68 23.12 -2.79
N GLU A 11 7.56 22.53 -2.34
CA GLU A 11 6.38 23.24 -1.87
C GLU A 11 6.67 24.21 -0.71
N TRP A 12 7.72 23.96 0.08
CA TRP A 12 8.14 24.81 1.19
C TRP A 12 9.34 25.70 0.83
N ARG A 13 10.20 25.26 -0.10
CA ARG A 13 11.44 25.94 -0.48
C ARG A 13 11.22 27.08 -1.48
N ARG A 14 10.42 26.84 -2.52
CA ARG A 14 10.26 27.78 -3.66
C ARG A 14 9.00 28.62 -3.47
N ASP A 15 7.83 28.00 -3.56
CA ASP A 15 6.54 28.70 -3.66
C ASP A 15 5.80 28.86 -2.33
N GLN A 16 6.28 28.19 -1.27
CA GLN A 16 5.73 28.27 0.09
C GLN A 16 4.20 28.06 0.10
N LEU A 17 3.76 26.98 -0.56
CA LEU A 17 2.37 26.61 -0.79
C LEU A 17 1.67 26.00 0.42
N ARG A 18 2.44 25.68 1.47
CA ARG A 18 1.96 24.93 2.62
C ARG A 18 2.07 25.76 3.89
N SER A 19 1.04 25.69 4.72
CA SER A 19 0.98 26.35 6.01
C SER A 19 1.73 25.54 7.07
N ILE A 20 2.61 26.19 7.84
CA ILE A 20 3.33 25.59 8.97
C ILE A 20 2.35 25.18 10.11
N ALA A 21 1.10 25.67 10.09
CA ALA A 21 0.10 25.39 11.12
C ALA A 21 -0.14 23.89 11.35
N HIS A 22 -0.14 23.08 10.29
CA HIS A 22 -0.33 21.62 10.45
C HIS A 22 0.91 20.94 11.07
N PRO A 23 2.15 21.15 10.56
CA PRO A 23 3.36 20.65 11.22
C PRO A 23 3.54 21.08 12.69
N ILE A 24 3.10 22.29 13.07
CA ILE A 24 3.23 22.79 14.46
C ILE A 24 2.58 21.86 15.48
N LEU A 25 1.47 21.20 15.13
CA LEU A 25 0.79 20.23 16.01
C LEU A 25 1.75 19.11 16.44
N PHE A 26 2.58 18.63 15.52
CA PHE A 26 3.56 17.57 15.80
C PHE A 26 4.83 18.11 16.46
N VAL A 27 5.22 19.35 16.16
CA VAL A 27 6.33 20.04 16.87
C VAL A 27 6.04 20.14 18.37
N ALA A 28 4.79 20.40 18.75
CA ALA A 28 4.40 20.42 20.16
C ALA A 28 4.64 19.07 20.86
N VAL A 29 4.31 17.97 20.17
CA VAL A 29 4.59 16.60 20.66
C VAL A 29 6.08 16.39 20.85
N TYR A 30 6.90 16.73 19.85
CA TYR A 30 8.36 16.57 19.96
C TYR A 30 8.94 17.42 21.08
N LYS A 31 8.48 18.66 21.26
CA LYS A 31 8.89 19.52 22.38
C LYS A 31 8.52 18.92 23.73
N LEU A 32 7.34 18.31 23.84
CA LEU A 32 6.92 17.61 25.06
C LEU A 32 7.81 16.40 25.36
N LEU A 33 8.13 15.58 24.36
CA LEU A 33 9.05 14.45 24.53
C LEU A 33 10.45 14.91 25.00
N VAL A 34 10.93 16.02 24.43
CA VAL A 34 12.19 16.67 24.83
C VAL A 34 12.13 17.18 26.26
N PHE A 35 11.04 17.84 26.65
CA PHE A 35 10.82 18.34 28.00
C PHE A 35 10.81 17.22 29.03
N LEU A 36 10.17 16.10 28.70
CA LEU A 36 10.12 14.88 29.52
C LEU A 36 11.41 14.05 29.47
N ARG A 37 12.39 14.43 28.63
CA ARG A 37 13.68 13.74 28.43
C ARG A 37 13.55 12.27 27.96
N ILE A 38 12.48 11.93 27.27
CA ILE A 38 12.21 10.58 26.73
C ILE A 38 12.41 10.50 25.22
N ASP A 39 12.89 11.57 24.60
CA ASP A 39 13.13 11.66 23.16
C ASP A 39 14.38 10.90 22.69
N GLN A 40 15.09 10.21 23.59
CA GLN A 40 16.15 9.25 23.21
C GLN A 40 15.58 7.92 22.71
N VAL A 41 14.30 7.65 22.98
CA VAL A 41 13.60 6.43 22.54
C VAL A 41 12.93 6.71 21.20
N ASP A 42 13.43 6.11 20.12
CA ASP A 42 12.93 6.32 18.76
C ASP A 42 11.41 6.03 18.66
N GLU A 43 10.93 5.01 19.37
CA GLU A 43 9.53 4.61 19.36
C GLU A 43 8.63 5.77 19.78
N PHE A 44 9.00 6.55 20.81
CA PHE A 44 8.19 7.69 21.23
C PHE A 44 8.17 8.82 20.19
N ILE A 45 9.27 9.02 19.47
CA ILE A 45 9.33 10.01 18.40
C ILE A 45 8.48 9.58 17.20
N ILE A 46 8.50 8.29 16.83
CA ILE A 46 7.75 7.78 15.68
C ILE A 46 6.26 7.66 16.00
N TYR A 47 5.91 7.14 17.18
CA TYR A 47 4.52 6.91 17.57
C TYR A 47 3.85 8.13 18.19
N GLY A 48 4.58 9.09 18.76
CA GLY A 48 4.00 10.29 19.38
C GLY A 48 3.05 11.06 18.45
N PRO A 49 3.47 11.46 17.24
CA PRO A 49 2.60 12.07 16.24
C PRO A 49 1.40 11.21 15.85
N ARG A 50 1.59 9.88 15.76
CA ARG A 50 0.52 8.93 15.43
C ARG A 50 -0.54 8.85 16.52
N ILE A 51 -0.12 8.89 17.79
CA ILE A 51 -1.04 8.95 18.94
C ILE A 51 -1.85 10.24 18.92
N LEU A 52 -1.20 11.39 18.70
CA LEU A 52 -1.92 12.66 18.56
C LEU A 52 -2.96 12.58 17.43
N GLN A 53 -2.57 12.02 16.28
CA GLN A 53 -3.48 11.86 15.15
C GLN A 53 -4.65 10.92 15.47
N ALA A 54 -4.43 9.83 16.22
CA ALA A 54 -5.48 8.95 16.69
C ALA A 54 -6.46 9.66 17.64
N LEU A 55 -5.96 10.55 18.52
CA LEU A 55 -6.81 11.38 19.38
C LEU A 55 -7.65 12.36 18.57
N ILE A 56 -7.07 12.98 17.53
CA ILE A 56 -7.81 13.86 16.60
C ILE A 56 -8.91 13.07 15.87
N ALA A 57 -8.61 11.85 15.39
CA ALA A 57 -9.58 10.98 14.75
C ALA A 57 -10.74 10.62 15.69
N ALA A 58 -10.45 10.20 16.93
CA ALA A 58 -11.46 9.91 17.94
C ALA A 58 -12.33 11.13 18.28
N PHE A 59 -11.75 12.32 18.29
CA PHE A 59 -12.49 13.57 18.42
C PHE A 59 -13.43 13.81 17.23
N GLY A 60 -12.99 13.49 16.02
CA GLY A 60 -13.81 13.46 14.81
C GLY A 60 -15.02 12.55 14.92
N ASP A 61 -14.84 11.31 15.40
CA ASP A 61 -15.92 10.35 15.61
C ASP A 61 -16.93 10.86 16.65
N LEU A 62 -16.44 11.45 17.74
CA LEU A 62 -17.29 12.07 18.76
C LEU A 62 -18.15 13.21 18.20
N TYR A 63 -17.57 14.07 17.37
CA TYR A 63 -18.33 15.17 16.77
C TYR A 63 -19.25 14.72 15.64
N THR A 64 -18.92 13.63 14.94
CA THR A 64 -19.83 12.98 14.00
C THR A 64 -21.07 12.46 14.73
N TYR A 65 -20.89 11.79 15.87
CA TYR A 65 -21.98 11.37 16.76
C TYR A 65 -22.82 12.57 17.25
N LYS A 66 -22.17 13.61 17.77
CA LYS A 66 -22.86 14.81 18.30
C LYS A 66 -23.64 15.54 17.20
N LEU A 67 -23.08 15.63 16.00
CA LEU A 67 -23.72 16.25 14.85
C LEU A 67 -24.92 15.42 14.38
N ALA A 68 -24.80 14.08 14.29
CA ALA A 68 -25.91 13.18 13.99
C ALA A 68 -27.08 13.37 14.96
N ARG A 69 -26.78 13.36 16.26
CA ARG A 69 -27.77 13.57 17.33
C ARG A 69 -28.46 14.92 17.18
N ARG A 70 -27.71 15.96 16.84
CA ARG A 70 -28.25 17.32 16.65
C ARG A 70 -29.15 17.44 15.42
N ILE A 71 -28.77 16.82 14.30
CA ILE A 71 -29.54 16.83 13.05
C ILE A 71 -30.85 16.06 13.22
N PHE A 72 -30.79 14.83 13.73
CA PHE A 72 -31.95 13.94 13.72
C PHE A 72 -32.77 13.97 15.02
N ARG A 73 -32.20 14.47 16.13
CA ARG A 73 -32.81 14.47 17.47
C ARG A 73 -33.19 13.08 17.97
N GLU A 74 -32.42 12.07 17.57
CA GLU A 74 -32.66 10.68 17.93
C GLU A 74 -31.35 9.99 18.29
N ASP A 75 -31.30 9.39 19.48
CA ASP A 75 -30.10 8.73 19.99
C ASP A 75 -29.75 7.47 19.19
N ARG A 76 -30.76 6.76 18.67
CA ARG A 76 -30.56 5.58 17.80
C ARG A 76 -29.79 5.94 16.53
N VAL A 77 -30.15 7.05 15.89
CA VAL A 77 -29.46 7.52 14.67
C VAL A 77 -28.03 7.92 14.99
N ALA A 78 -27.81 8.60 16.12
CA ALA A 78 -26.47 8.99 16.55
C ALA A 78 -25.58 7.77 16.82
N ASN A 79 -26.09 6.76 17.52
CA ASN A 79 -25.38 5.51 17.78
C ASN A 79 -25.04 4.76 16.49
N LEU A 80 -25.97 4.71 15.53
CA LEU A 80 -25.74 4.07 14.23
C LEU A 80 -24.75 4.84 13.36
N ALA A 81 -24.76 6.17 13.41
CA ALA A 81 -23.76 7.00 12.73
C ALA A 81 -22.36 6.78 13.33
N LEU A 82 -22.24 6.70 14.66
CA LEU A 82 -20.97 6.37 15.32
C LEU A 82 -20.50 4.97 14.93
N PHE A 83 -21.38 3.98 14.94
CA PHE A 83 -21.07 2.63 14.45
C PHE A 83 -20.54 2.67 13.01
N CYS A 84 -21.20 3.39 12.10
CA CYS A 84 -20.74 3.52 10.72
C CYS A 84 -19.37 4.22 10.64
N SER A 85 -19.12 5.23 11.47
CA SER A 85 -17.82 5.92 11.54
C SER A 85 -16.70 5.00 11.99
N LEU A 86 -16.94 4.22 13.04
CA LEU A 86 -15.98 3.28 13.63
C LEU A 86 -15.71 2.05 12.78
N VAL A 87 -16.63 1.67 11.89
CA VAL A 87 -16.45 0.53 10.98
C VAL A 87 -15.90 0.96 9.62
N SER A 88 -15.94 2.25 9.29
CA SER A 88 -15.55 2.75 7.95
C SER A 88 -14.09 2.51 7.61
N TRP A 89 -13.85 1.72 6.55
CA TRP A 89 -12.51 1.42 6.06
C TRP A 89 -11.75 2.69 5.66
N PHE A 90 -12.45 3.66 5.06
CA PHE A 90 -11.84 4.90 4.61
C PHE A 90 -11.48 5.82 5.79
N ASN A 91 -12.25 5.79 6.88
CA ASN A 91 -11.85 6.46 8.12
C ASN A 91 -10.57 5.83 8.69
N PHE A 92 -10.51 4.50 8.82
CA PHE A 92 -9.27 3.83 9.25
C PHE A 92 -8.08 4.15 8.34
N TYR A 93 -8.31 4.25 7.03
CA TYR A 93 -7.27 4.57 6.08
C TYR A 93 -6.80 6.03 6.17
N CYS A 94 -7.71 7.00 6.24
CA CYS A 94 -7.38 8.43 6.18
C CYS A 94 -7.22 9.11 7.54
N SER A 95 -8.12 8.89 8.50
CA SER A 95 -8.24 9.70 9.72
C SER A 95 -6.99 9.65 10.60
N VAL A 96 -6.35 8.48 10.66
CA VAL A 96 -5.15 8.20 11.48
C VAL A 96 -3.83 8.53 10.76
N ARG A 97 -3.88 8.86 9.46
CA ARG A 97 -2.71 9.33 8.72
C ARG A 97 -2.49 10.82 9.00
N MET A 98 -1.24 11.25 9.00
CA MET A 98 -0.83 12.65 9.23
C MET A 98 -1.08 13.53 7.99
N LEU A 99 -2.30 13.48 7.47
CA LEU A 99 -2.77 14.29 6.37
C LEU A 99 -3.47 15.53 6.91
N SER A 100 -3.21 16.69 6.31
CA SER A 100 -3.94 17.92 6.65
C SER A 100 -5.44 17.79 6.37
N ASN A 101 -5.83 16.97 5.38
CA ASN A 101 -7.24 16.64 5.13
C ASN A 101 -7.92 15.96 6.32
N SER A 102 -7.19 15.18 7.11
CA SER A 102 -7.78 14.49 8.26
C SER A 102 -8.14 15.47 9.36
N VAL A 103 -7.25 16.44 9.63
CA VAL A 103 -7.52 17.52 10.59
C VAL A 103 -8.60 18.48 10.05
N GLU A 104 -8.57 18.80 8.74
CA GLU A 104 -9.61 19.56 8.04
C GLU A 104 -10.98 18.92 8.27
N THR A 105 -11.17 17.64 7.94
CA THR A 105 -12.43 16.92 8.12
C THR A 105 -12.97 17.00 9.55
N VAL A 106 -12.10 16.84 10.56
CA VAL A 106 -12.50 16.93 11.97
C VAL A 106 -12.95 18.35 12.31
N LEU A 107 -12.16 19.37 11.95
CA LEU A 107 -12.50 20.76 12.21
C LEU A 107 -13.77 21.19 11.46
N THR A 108 -13.96 20.79 10.21
CA THR A 108 -15.18 21.03 9.44
C THR A 108 -16.38 20.41 10.15
N THR A 109 -16.28 19.15 10.61
CA THR A 109 -17.36 18.49 11.36
C THR A 109 -17.73 19.23 12.65
N VAL A 110 -16.71 19.71 13.37
CA VAL A 110 -16.89 20.50 14.60
C VAL A 110 -17.51 21.86 14.27
N ALA A 111 -17.06 22.54 13.22
CA ALA A 111 -17.60 23.81 12.75
C ALA A 111 -19.08 23.67 12.39
N LEU A 112 -19.44 22.62 11.63
CA LEU A 112 -20.82 22.30 11.26
C LEU A 112 -21.70 22.01 12.48
N TYR A 113 -21.16 21.40 13.53
CA TYR A 113 -21.87 21.17 14.78
C TYR A 113 -22.20 22.47 15.51
N TYR A 114 -21.26 23.42 15.57
CA TYR A 114 -21.47 24.71 16.22
C TYR A 114 -22.19 25.73 15.35
N TRP A 115 -22.33 25.48 14.04
CA TRP A 115 -23.02 26.41 13.15
C TRP A 115 -24.48 26.60 13.61
N PRO A 116 -24.97 27.85 13.70
CA PRO A 116 -26.31 28.17 14.20
C PRO A 116 -27.36 27.93 13.12
N TRP A 117 -27.55 26.67 12.71
CA TRP A 117 -28.51 26.30 11.69
C TRP A 117 -29.92 26.79 12.05
N PRO A 118 -30.61 27.52 11.16
CA PRO A 118 -32.00 27.93 11.39
C PRO A 118 -32.91 26.74 11.72
N SER A 119 -32.65 25.60 11.09
CA SER A 119 -33.37 24.34 11.29
C SER A 119 -33.20 23.72 12.69
N PHE A 120 -32.22 24.17 13.47
CA PHE A 120 -31.96 23.68 14.84
C PHE A 120 -32.48 24.61 15.93
N ALA A 121 -32.84 25.84 15.58
CA ALA A 121 -33.36 26.82 16.51
C ALA A 121 -34.63 26.33 17.24
N THR A 122 -34.65 26.45 18.56
CA THR A 122 -35.87 26.36 19.37
C THR A 122 -36.41 27.77 19.63
N LYS A 123 -37.68 27.89 20.04
CA LYS A 123 -38.30 29.19 20.38
C LYS A 123 -37.53 29.93 21.49
N ASP A 124 -36.84 29.19 22.36
CA ASP A 124 -36.12 29.73 23.52
C ASP A 124 -34.62 29.98 23.30
N THR A 125 -34.08 29.69 22.11
CA THR A 125 -32.63 29.91 21.88
C THR A 125 -32.32 31.40 21.86
N SER A 126 -31.62 31.89 22.89
CA SER A 126 -31.26 33.30 23.01
C SER A 126 -30.36 33.75 21.86
N TRP A 127 -30.51 35.00 21.42
CA TRP A 127 -29.61 35.60 20.42
C TRP A 127 -28.14 35.55 20.87
N LYS A 128 -27.90 35.66 22.19
CA LYS A 128 -26.56 35.55 22.77
C LYS A 128 -25.95 34.16 22.55
N GLU A 129 -26.75 33.10 22.70
CA GLU A 129 -26.30 31.73 22.48
C GLU A 129 -26.00 31.48 20.99
N ARG A 130 -26.90 31.89 20.09
CA ARG A 130 -26.67 31.78 18.64
C ARG A 130 -25.41 32.53 18.19
N SER A 131 -25.20 33.74 18.70
CA SER A 131 -24.00 34.53 18.43
C SER A 131 -22.73 33.87 18.95
N SER A 132 -22.77 33.29 20.16
CA SER A 132 -21.65 32.54 20.74
C SER A 132 -21.29 31.31 19.90
N MET A 133 -22.29 30.52 19.53
CA MET A 133 -22.17 29.35 18.67
C MET A 133 -21.57 29.69 17.30
N LEU A 134 -22.06 30.77 16.68
CA LEU A 134 -21.53 31.27 15.41
C LEU A 134 -20.05 31.65 15.54
N ARG A 135 -19.66 32.36 16.61
CA ARG A 135 -18.26 32.73 16.84
C ARG A 135 -17.36 31.49 16.97
N ILE A 136 -17.80 30.46 17.70
CA ILE A 136 -17.05 29.21 17.83
C ILE A 136 -16.90 28.54 16.46
N SER A 137 -18.00 28.37 15.74
CA SER A 137 -18.03 27.74 14.41
C SER A 137 -17.07 28.45 13.44
N LEU A 138 -17.16 29.78 13.33
CA LEU A 138 -16.31 30.58 12.45
C LEU A 138 -14.83 30.54 12.85
N SER A 139 -14.52 30.51 14.16
CA SER A 139 -13.13 30.41 14.62
C SER A 139 -12.50 29.07 14.22
N ILE A 140 -13.29 27.98 14.29
CA ILE A 140 -12.86 26.64 13.90
C ILE A 140 -12.74 26.52 12.38
N ALA A 141 -13.69 27.09 11.64
CA ALA A 141 -13.66 27.20 10.18
C ALA A 141 -12.43 27.98 9.69
N ALA A 142 -12.11 29.10 10.35
CA ALA A 142 -10.91 29.89 10.06
C ALA A 142 -9.63 29.07 10.30
N LEU A 143 -9.56 28.32 11.41
CA LEU A 143 -8.45 27.41 11.68
C LEU A 143 -8.32 26.32 10.59
N ALA A 144 -9.43 25.75 10.14
CA ALA A 144 -9.44 24.79 9.04
C ALA A 144 -8.93 25.42 7.72
N CYS A 145 -9.32 26.65 7.40
CA CYS A 145 -8.83 27.39 6.23
C CYS A 145 -7.32 27.72 6.31
N ILE A 146 -6.81 28.00 7.52
CA ILE A 146 -5.37 28.22 7.75
C ILE A 146 -4.57 26.93 7.51
N LEU A 147 -5.09 25.79 7.95
CA LEU A 147 -4.47 24.49 7.70
C LEU A 147 -4.57 24.12 6.21
N ARG A 148 -5.69 24.47 5.57
CA ARG A 148 -5.94 24.15 4.18
C ARG A 148 -6.89 25.16 3.52
N PRO A 149 -6.40 26.00 2.57
CA PRO A 149 -7.22 27.03 1.93
C PRO A 149 -8.47 26.50 1.19
N THR A 150 -8.47 25.24 0.77
CA THR A 150 -9.63 24.61 0.10
C THR A 150 -10.87 24.54 0.98
N ASN A 151 -10.73 24.53 2.31
CA ASN A 151 -11.87 24.52 3.22
C ASN A 151 -12.76 25.78 3.07
N ALA A 152 -12.22 26.88 2.51
CA ALA A 152 -13.02 28.07 2.22
C ALA A 152 -14.19 27.77 1.25
N ALA A 153 -14.05 26.78 0.36
CA ALA A 153 -15.13 26.37 -0.55
C ALA A 153 -16.32 25.72 0.18
N LEU A 154 -16.06 24.99 1.28
CA LEU A 154 -17.09 24.42 2.15
C LEU A 154 -17.85 25.54 2.89
N GLU A 155 -17.11 26.52 3.41
CA GLU A 155 -17.68 27.64 4.16
C GLU A 155 -18.48 28.62 3.29
N PHE A 156 -18.13 28.75 2.00
CA PHE A 156 -18.81 29.67 1.07
C PHE A 156 -20.30 29.36 0.88
N ASN A 157 -20.69 28.07 0.88
CA ASN A 157 -22.09 27.67 0.81
C ASN A 157 -22.88 28.18 2.03
N HIS A 158 -22.26 28.15 3.21
CA HIS A 158 -22.89 28.64 4.44
C HIS A 158 -23.00 30.16 4.51
N LEU A 159 -22.08 30.88 3.86
CA LEU A 159 -22.13 32.33 3.73
C LEU A 159 -23.42 32.80 3.04
N GLN A 160 -23.90 32.07 2.01
CA GLN A 160 -25.09 32.44 1.24
C GLN A 160 -26.37 32.48 2.08
N TYR A 161 -26.44 31.72 3.18
CA TYR A 161 -27.61 31.68 4.06
C TYR A 161 -27.58 32.75 5.16
N ASN A 162 -26.49 33.50 5.34
CA ASN A 162 -26.31 34.45 6.46
C ASN A 162 -25.57 35.75 6.08
N LEU A 163 -25.73 36.24 4.84
CA LEU A 163 -24.99 37.37 4.24
C LEU A 163 -25.05 38.73 4.98
N ASN A 164 -25.85 38.89 6.04
CA ASN A 164 -26.07 40.20 6.68
C ASN A 164 -25.06 40.59 7.78
N ASN A 165 -24.04 39.78 8.10
CA ASN A 165 -23.08 40.10 9.16
C ASN A 165 -21.70 40.50 8.61
N VAL A 166 -21.47 41.80 8.41
CA VAL A 166 -20.18 42.42 8.02
C VAL A 166 -19.03 42.05 8.98
N SER A 167 -19.32 41.74 10.25
CA SER A 167 -18.34 41.24 11.22
C SER A 167 -17.75 39.87 10.84
N MET A 168 -18.44 39.10 9.99
CA MET A 168 -18.07 37.73 9.61
C MET A 168 -16.92 37.70 8.61
N ILE A 169 -16.98 38.59 7.61
CA ILE A 169 -15.90 38.84 6.65
C ILE A 169 -14.71 39.45 7.40
N SER A 170 -14.95 40.43 8.28
CA SER A 170 -13.93 41.05 9.12
C SER A 170 -13.18 40.06 10.01
N ASN A 171 -13.86 39.06 10.60
CA ASN A 171 -13.22 38.07 11.47
C ASN A 171 -12.39 37.04 10.69
N LEU A 172 -12.87 36.59 9.51
CA LEU A 172 -12.08 35.72 8.63
C LEU A 172 -10.79 36.41 8.18
N PHE A 173 -10.87 37.67 7.75
CA PHE A 173 -9.69 38.48 7.42
C PHE A 173 -8.80 38.76 8.65
N PHE A 174 -9.38 39.00 9.83
CA PHE A 174 -8.64 39.26 11.07
C PHE A 174 -7.85 38.04 11.57
N PHE A 175 -8.44 36.84 11.56
CA PHE A 175 -7.72 35.61 11.91
C PHE A 175 -6.59 35.29 10.93
N GLN A 176 -6.80 35.56 9.64
CA GLN A 176 -5.76 35.39 8.63
C GLN A 176 -4.64 36.45 8.75
N PHE A 177 -4.97 37.66 9.20
CA PHE A 177 -4.03 38.74 9.50
C PHE A 177 -3.23 38.52 10.80
N LEU A 178 -3.82 37.90 11.83
CA LEU A 178 -3.11 37.57 13.07
C LEU A 178 -2.06 36.46 12.87
N PHE A 179 -2.33 35.49 12.00
CA PHE A 179 -1.38 34.42 11.69
C PHE A 179 -0.29 34.83 10.70
N SER A 180 -0.53 35.80 9.81
CA SER A 180 0.53 36.35 8.96
C SER A 180 1.57 37.18 9.74
N ASN A 181 1.20 37.70 10.92
CA ASN A 181 2.05 38.59 11.73
C ASN A 181 2.72 37.93 12.94
N ASN A 182 2.32 36.72 13.35
CA ASN A 182 2.98 36.02 14.46
C ASN A 182 4.24 35.28 13.97
N ARG A 183 5.39 35.94 14.09
CA ARG A 183 6.72 35.36 13.85
C ARG A 183 7.09 34.37 14.97
N PRO A 184 7.43 33.12 14.64
CA PRO A 184 8.55 32.44 15.28
C PRO A 184 9.80 32.62 14.41
N ILE A 185 10.84 33.08 15.08
CA ILE A 185 12.19 33.36 14.59
C ILE A 185 12.72 32.26 13.65
N SER A 186 13.32 32.73 12.55
CA SER A 186 14.08 32.03 11.49
C SER A 186 13.30 31.03 10.61
N ILE A 187 12.79 31.49 9.46
CA ILE A 187 13.14 31.01 8.08
C ILE A 187 12.13 31.47 7.01
N ILE A 188 10.94 31.99 7.32
CA ILE A 188 9.99 32.37 6.25
C ILE A 188 9.49 33.80 6.48
N SER A 189 9.75 34.65 5.50
CA SER A 189 9.16 35.99 5.34
C SER A 189 7.63 35.94 5.46
N ALA A 190 6.97 37.08 5.68
CA ALA A 190 5.51 37.13 5.80
C ALA A 190 4.84 36.62 4.51
N VAL A 191 4.46 35.34 4.48
CA VAL A 191 3.99 34.66 3.28
C VAL A 191 2.52 34.32 3.43
N PHE A 192 1.72 34.90 2.55
CA PHE A 192 0.29 34.69 2.51
C PHE A 192 -0.01 33.41 1.73
N VAL A 193 0.13 32.26 2.41
CA VAL A 193 -0.04 30.90 1.86
C VAL A 193 -1.31 30.73 1.03
N PRO A 194 -2.50 31.26 1.40
CA PRO A 194 -3.70 31.09 0.59
C PRO A 194 -3.61 31.74 -0.80
N PHE A 195 -2.94 32.88 -0.93
CA PHE A 195 -2.70 33.51 -2.23
C PHE A 195 -1.69 32.74 -3.06
N ASN A 196 -0.59 32.27 -2.46
CA ASN A 196 0.38 31.45 -3.18
C ASN A 196 -0.26 30.13 -3.65
N PHE A 197 -1.04 29.47 -2.78
CA PHE A 197 -1.80 28.29 -3.14
C PHE A 197 -2.73 28.54 -4.32
N PHE A 198 -3.49 29.64 -4.30
CA PHE A 198 -4.37 30.02 -5.40
C PHE A 198 -3.59 30.34 -6.68
N ARG A 199 -2.55 31.17 -6.59
CA ARG A 199 -1.72 31.55 -7.73
C ARG A 199 -1.12 30.35 -8.43
N VAL A 200 -0.56 29.42 -7.67
CA VAL A 200 0.18 28.30 -8.22
C VAL A 200 -0.74 27.18 -8.71
N ASN A 201 -1.83 26.87 -7.99
CA ASN A 201 -2.73 25.80 -8.42
C ASN A 201 -3.77 26.26 -9.45
N VAL A 202 -4.19 27.53 -9.42
CA VAL A 202 -5.24 28.05 -10.31
C VAL A 202 -4.65 28.80 -11.50
N PHE A 203 -3.71 29.73 -11.29
CA PHE A 203 -3.12 30.47 -12.43
C PHE A 203 -2.01 29.67 -13.14
N GLN A 204 -1.14 28.97 -12.41
CA GLN A 204 -0.06 28.17 -13.01
C GLN A 204 -0.46 26.71 -13.28
N SER A 205 -1.65 26.28 -12.83
CA SER A 205 -2.20 24.95 -13.09
C SER A 205 -1.27 23.77 -12.75
N ILE A 206 -0.34 23.93 -11.81
CA ILE A 206 0.66 22.90 -11.46
C ILE A 206 0.01 21.58 -11.07
N SER A 207 -1.18 21.59 -10.50
CA SER A 207 -1.89 20.36 -10.14
C SER A 207 -2.15 19.42 -11.33
N LEU A 208 -2.23 19.94 -12.57
CA LEU A 208 -2.42 19.12 -13.77
C LEU A 208 -1.21 18.21 -14.06
N PHE A 209 -0.02 18.60 -13.61
CA PHE A 209 1.21 17.82 -13.73
C PHE A 209 1.09 16.43 -13.07
N TYR A 210 0.33 16.34 -11.98
CA TYR A 210 0.08 15.09 -11.26
C TYR A 210 -1.08 14.26 -11.84
N GLY A 211 -1.50 14.56 -13.06
CA GLY A 211 -2.55 13.86 -13.79
C GLY A 211 -3.93 14.52 -13.67
N THR A 212 -4.79 14.22 -14.63
CA THR A 212 -6.13 14.80 -14.75
C THR A 212 -7.21 13.72 -14.74
N HIS A 213 -8.38 14.07 -14.21
CA HIS A 213 -9.54 13.19 -14.18
C HIS A 213 -10.76 13.87 -14.82
N PRO A 214 -11.66 13.12 -15.48
CA PRO A 214 -12.88 13.68 -16.07
C PRO A 214 -13.77 14.33 -15.01
N TRP A 215 -14.64 15.25 -15.41
CA TRP A 215 -15.51 15.99 -14.48
C TRP A 215 -16.39 15.06 -13.64
N HIS A 216 -16.88 13.96 -14.21
CA HIS A 216 -17.76 13.02 -13.53
C HIS A 216 -17.04 12.10 -12.52
N TRP A 217 -15.71 12.17 -12.41
CA TRP A 217 -14.91 11.21 -11.64
C TRP A 217 -15.34 11.10 -10.17
N TYR A 218 -15.68 12.21 -9.52
CA TYR A 218 -16.17 12.18 -8.14
C TYR A 218 -17.52 11.44 -8.00
N PHE A 219 -18.39 11.49 -9.01
CA PHE A 219 -19.65 10.76 -9.01
C PHE A 219 -19.45 9.27 -9.30
N THR A 220 -18.59 8.95 -10.28
CA THR A 220 -18.42 7.58 -10.77
C THR A 220 -17.42 6.75 -9.96
N GLN A 221 -16.43 7.39 -9.34
CA GLN A 221 -15.33 6.71 -8.63
C GLN A 221 -15.13 7.26 -7.22
N GLY A 222 -15.11 8.60 -7.05
CA GLY A 222 -14.82 9.24 -5.77
C GLY A 222 -15.78 8.82 -4.65
N ILE A 223 -17.07 9.14 -4.79
CA ILE A 223 -18.11 8.81 -3.82
C ILE A 223 -18.27 7.30 -3.64
N PRO A 224 -18.37 6.48 -4.70
CA PRO A 224 -18.40 5.03 -4.56
C PRO A 224 -17.22 4.46 -3.78
N ALA A 225 -16.01 4.99 -3.95
CA ALA A 225 -14.83 4.52 -3.22
C ALA A 225 -14.86 4.90 -1.73
N ILE A 226 -15.13 6.18 -1.41
CA ILE A 226 -15.09 6.62 0.00
C ILE A 226 -16.28 6.11 0.81
N ALA A 227 -17.45 5.95 0.20
CA ALA A 227 -18.64 5.40 0.85
C ALA A 227 -18.64 3.87 0.81
N ALA A 228 -18.10 3.25 -0.23
CA ALA A 228 -18.07 1.81 -0.43
C ALA A 228 -19.44 1.16 -0.13
N SER A 229 -19.48 0.16 0.75
CA SER A 229 -20.72 -0.53 1.12
C SER A 229 -21.72 0.31 1.92
N PHE A 230 -21.36 1.53 2.37
CA PHE A 230 -22.33 2.45 2.97
C PHE A 230 -23.25 3.10 1.94
N LEU A 231 -22.87 3.15 0.65
CA LEU A 231 -23.57 3.94 -0.35
C LEU A 231 -25.10 3.67 -0.42
N PRO A 232 -25.60 2.43 -0.39
CA PRO A 232 -27.05 2.16 -0.38
C PRO A 232 -27.77 2.71 0.87
N PHE A 233 -27.08 2.77 2.00
CA PHE A 233 -27.63 3.29 3.25
C PHE A 233 -27.61 4.82 3.27
N VAL A 234 -26.57 5.44 2.69
CA VAL A 234 -26.50 6.88 2.46
C VAL A 234 -27.68 7.33 1.60
N THR A 235 -27.91 6.67 0.45
CA THR A 235 -29.01 7.02 -0.46
C THR A 235 -30.37 6.85 0.20
N LYS A 236 -30.61 5.73 0.90
CA LYS A 236 -31.83 5.53 1.68
C LYS A 236 -32.01 6.61 2.76
N GLY A 237 -30.94 6.98 3.45
CA GLY A 237 -30.96 8.04 4.46
C GLY A 237 -31.33 9.39 3.87
N ILE A 238 -30.74 9.78 2.74
CA ILE A 238 -31.06 11.03 2.04
C ILE A 238 -32.54 11.05 1.63
N ILE A 239 -33.01 10.02 0.93
CA ILE A 239 -34.41 9.94 0.46
C ILE A 239 -35.39 10.00 1.64
N SER A 240 -35.14 9.22 2.70
CA SER A 240 -36.04 9.18 3.85
C SER A 240 -36.04 10.48 4.64
N SER A 241 -34.93 11.23 4.59
CA SER A 241 -34.80 12.50 5.32
C SER A 241 -35.67 13.61 4.76
N GLU A 242 -36.05 13.55 3.48
CA GLU A 242 -36.91 14.57 2.85
C GLU A 242 -38.26 14.68 3.56
N SER A 243 -38.84 13.55 3.97
CA SER A 243 -40.13 13.49 4.67
C SER A 243 -39.98 13.48 6.20
N HIS A 244 -39.05 12.68 6.74
CA HIS A 244 -38.95 12.46 8.19
C HIS A 244 -38.06 13.46 8.93
N ALA A 245 -37.14 14.14 8.21
CA ALA A 245 -36.15 15.03 8.81
C ALA A 245 -35.74 16.18 7.87
N PRO A 246 -36.66 17.07 7.46
CA PRO A 246 -36.37 18.14 6.50
C PRO A 246 -35.25 19.10 6.95
N ARG A 247 -34.96 19.13 8.25
CA ARG A 247 -33.82 19.84 8.86
C ARG A 247 -32.45 19.34 8.40
N ALA A 248 -32.35 18.16 7.79
CA ALA A 248 -31.12 17.61 7.23
C ALA A 248 -30.82 18.13 5.81
N LYS A 249 -31.78 18.78 5.13
CA LYS A 249 -31.65 19.29 3.75
C LYS A 249 -30.40 20.15 3.51
N PRO A 250 -30.00 21.08 4.41
CA PRO A 250 -28.79 21.88 4.19
C PRO A 250 -27.50 21.04 4.10
N PHE A 251 -27.45 19.88 4.78
CA PHE A 251 -26.29 18.99 4.75
C PHE A 251 -26.19 18.22 3.44
N VAL A 252 -27.33 17.82 2.84
CA VAL A 252 -27.38 17.25 1.50
C VAL A 252 -26.91 18.28 0.47
N SER A 253 -27.39 19.51 0.58
CA SER A 253 -26.97 20.62 -0.29
C SER A 253 -25.47 20.89 -0.16
N LEU A 254 -24.91 20.83 1.05
CA LEU A 254 -23.47 20.96 1.28
C LEU A 254 -22.67 19.85 0.59
N MET A 255 -23.08 18.59 0.73
CA MET A 255 -22.42 17.47 0.05
C MET A 255 -22.42 17.68 -1.47
N LEU A 256 -23.57 18.03 -2.06
CA LEU A 256 -23.69 18.29 -3.50
C LEU A 256 -22.83 19.47 -3.96
N TRP A 257 -22.81 20.56 -3.19
CA TRP A 257 -21.98 21.73 -3.48
C TRP A 257 -20.49 21.38 -3.58
N VAL A 258 -19.98 20.59 -2.64
CA VAL A 258 -18.58 20.16 -2.63
C VAL A 258 -18.28 19.25 -3.81
N ILE A 259 -19.13 18.25 -4.04
CA ILE A 259 -18.95 17.30 -5.13
C ILE A 259 -18.95 18.03 -6.48
N ILE A 260 -19.93 18.90 -6.72
CA ILE A 260 -20.05 19.67 -7.97
C ILE A 260 -18.86 20.63 -8.11
N GLY A 261 -18.56 21.42 -7.08
CA GLY A 261 -17.45 22.38 -7.11
C GLY A 261 -16.11 21.71 -7.39
N TYR A 262 -15.83 20.59 -6.73
CA TYR A 262 -14.55 19.88 -6.89
C TYR A 262 -14.50 19.07 -8.20
N SER A 263 -15.65 18.75 -8.79
CA SER A 263 -15.72 18.07 -10.10
C SER A 263 -15.14 18.91 -11.24
N PHE A 264 -15.12 20.24 -11.10
CA PHE A 264 -14.50 21.16 -12.06
C PHE A 264 -12.97 21.27 -11.91
N LEU A 265 -12.37 20.69 -10.87
CA LEU A 265 -10.91 20.66 -10.72
C LEU A 265 -10.32 19.62 -11.67
N GLY A 266 -9.27 19.98 -12.41
CA GLY A 266 -8.60 19.05 -13.35
C GLY A 266 -7.98 17.85 -12.63
N HIS A 267 -7.23 18.11 -11.56
CA HIS A 267 -6.68 17.09 -10.68
C HIS A 267 -7.65 16.76 -9.55
N LYS A 268 -7.84 15.47 -9.28
CA LYS A 268 -8.81 14.97 -8.30
C LYS A 268 -8.19 13.87 -7.45
N GLU A 269 -8.50 13.90 -6.16
CA GLU A 269 -8.09 12.85 -5.22
C GLU A 269 -9.24 12.47 -4.29
N PHE A 270 -9.27 11.22 -3.84
CA PHE A 270 -10.27 10.73 -2.86
C PHE A 270 -10.26 11.57 -1.57
N ARG A 271 -9.08 11.94 -1.08
CA ARG A 271 -8.93 12.70 0.18
C ARG A 271 -9.43 14.15 0.11
N PHE A 272 -9.64 14.71 -1.08
CA PHE A 272 -10.14 16.10 -1.21
C PHE A 272 -11.60 16.20 -0.79
N ILE A 273 -12.39 15.15 -1.06
CA ILE A 273 -13.79 15.06 -0.63
C ILE A 273 -13.93 14.33 0.72
N TYR A 274 -12.85 14.12 1.45
CA TYR A 274 -12.94 13.51 2.78
C TYR A 274 -13.81 14.32 3.78
N PRO A 275 -13.81 15.68 3.77
CA PRO A 275 -14.64 16.47 4.69
C PRO A 275 -16.16 16.23 4.59
N ILE A 276 -16.66 15.66 3.49
CA ILE A 276 -18.09 15.31 3.36
C ILE A 276 -18.42 13.90 3.84
N LEU A 277 -17.41 13.04 4.10
CA LEU A 277 -17.64 11.66 4.54
C LEU A 277 -18.38 11.59 5.89
N PRO A 278 -18.06 12.40 6.92
CA PRO A 278 -18.85 12.40 8.17
C PRO A 278 -20.33 12.64 7.93
N ILE A 279 -20.69 13.54 6.99
CA ILE A 279 -22.09 13.80 6.64
C ILE A 279 -22.72 12.58 5.95
N ALA A 280 -22.01 11.96 5.00
CA ALA A 280 -22.49 10.75 4.34
C ALA A 280 -22.72 9.62 5.38
N ILE A 281 -21.78 9.41 6.30
CA ILE A 281 -21.89 8.43 7.40
C ILE A 281 -23.08 8.71 8.31
N ILE A 282 -23.36 9.97 8.60
CA ILE A 282 -24.54 10.40 9.36
C ILE A 282 -25.83 10.00 8.62
N PHE A 283 -25.92 10.21 7.31
CA PHE A 283 -27.07 9.75 6.51
C PHE A 283 -27.15 8.23 6.42
N SER A 284 -26.01 7.52 6.35
CA SER A 284 -25.99 6.05 6.44
C SER A 284 -26.59 5.57 7.76
N GLY A 285 -26.22 6.17 8.89
CA GLY A 285 -26.79 5.88 10.21
C GLY A 285 -28.30 6.12 10.27
N PHE A 286 -28.79 7.19 9.63
CA PHE A 286 -30.23 7.46 9.51
C PHE A 286 -30.95 6.43 8.62
N GLY A 287 -30.37 6.08 7.46
CA GLY A 287 -30.92 5.05 6.57
C GLY A 287 -31.02 3.67 7.24
N LEU A 288 -30.03 3.30 8.06
CA LEU A 288 -30.08 2.11 8.89
C LEU A 288 -31.19 2.19 9.96
N ALA A 289 -31.37 3.35 10.60
CA ALA A 289 -32.44 3.55 11.56
C ALA A 289 -33.82 3.35 10.92
N GLU A 290 -34.03 3.86 9.69
CA GLU A 290 -35.28 3.66 8.95
C GLU A 290 -35.55 2.18 8.61
N ILE A 291 -34.52 1.44 8.20
CA ILE A 291 -34.62 -0.02 8.01
C ILE A 291 -35.08 -0.67 9.32
N ALA A 292 -34.47 -0.26 10.43
CA ALA A 292 -34.74 -0.81 11.74
C ALA A 292 -36.10 -0.40 12.33
N ARG A 293 -36.71 0.71 11.88
CA ARG A 293 -38.11 1.05 12.20
C ARG A 293 -39.08 0.23 11.37
N THR A 294 -38.75 -0.05 10.11
CA THR A 294 -39.52 -0.98 9.26
C THR A 294 -39.57 -2.39 9.86
N GLU A 295 -38.52 -2.79 10.60
CA GLU A 295 -38.41 -4.05 11.35
C GLU A 295 -39.49 -4.24 12.43
N GLN A 296 -40.03 -3.16 13.00
CA GLN A 296 -41.07 -3.18 14.03
C GLN A 296 -42.50 -3.34 13.47
N SER A 297 -42.66 -3.31 12.13
CA SER A 297 -43.91 -3.67 11.44
C SER A 297 -44.09 -5.19 11.42
N GLN A 298 -45.34 -5.70 11.46
CA GLN A 298 -45.68 -7.13 11.64
C GLN A 298 -45.13 -8.11 10.57
N ASN A 299 -44.41 -7.65 9.54
CA ASN A 299 -43.89 -8.50 8.46
C ASN A 299 -42.56 -9.20 8.82
N SER A 300 -42.62 -10.54 8.94
CA SER A 300 -41.49 -11.44 9.25
C SER A 300 -40.24 -11.25 8.37
N ILE A 301 -40.44 -10.95 7.08
CA ILE A 301 -39.35 -10.76 6.10
C ILE A 301 -38.50 -9.52 6.44
N HIS A 302 -39.13 -8.43 6.96
CA HIS A 302 -38.40 -7.20 7.26
C HIS A 302 -37.54 -7.28 8.52
N ARG A 303 -37.78 -8.30 9.38
CA ARG A 303 -37.07 -8.51 10.64
C ARG A 303 -35.57 -8.76 10.48
N HIS A 304 -35.17 -9.35 9.35
CA HIS A 304 -33.79 -9.79 9.14
C HIS A 304 -32.92 -8.75 8.44
N TYR A 305 -33.52 -7.73 7.79
CA TYR A 305 -32.75 -6.78 6.97
C TYR A 305 -31.84 -5.86 7.78
N PHE A 306 -32.26 -5.37 8.95
CA PHE A 306 -31.41 -4.52 9.77
C PHE A 306 -30.17 -5.27 10.24
N LYS A 307 -30.35 -6.47 10.82
CA LYS A 307 -29.24 -7.33 11.25
C LYS A 307 -28.34 -7.72 10.08
N ALA A 308 -28.92 -8.11 8.94
CA ALA A 308 -28.17 -8.41 7.72
C ALA A 308 -27.37 -7.20 7.22
N SER A 309 -27.91 -5.99 7.33
CA SER A 309 -27.22 -4.75 6.96
C SER A 309 -26.01 -4.48 7.84
N ILE A 310 -26.15 -4.66 9.16
CA ILE A 310 -25.03 -4.52 10.11
C ILE A 310 -23.93 -5.55 9.81
N VAL A 311 -24.30 -6.82 9.61
CA VAL A 311 -23.36 -7.90 9.27
C VAL A 311 -22.68 -7.63 7.92
N PHE A 312 -23.43 -7.19 6.91
CA PHE A 312 -22.89 -6.81 5.60
C PHE A 312 -21.85 -5.69 5.69
N LEU A 313 -22.14 -4.63 6.46
CA LEU A 313 -21.19 -3.53 6.65
C LEU A 313 -19.92 -4.01 7.36
N ILE A 314 -20.04 -4.84 8.40
CA ILE A 314 -18.88 -5.40 9.12
C ILE A 314 -18.01 -6.24 8.17
N ILE A 315 -18.61 -7.18 7.44
CA ILE A 315 -17.89 -8.11 6.56
C ILE A 315 -17.22 -7.39 5.39
N THR A 316 -17.81 -6.32 4.89
CA THR A 316 -17.23 -5.58 3.74
C THR A 316 -16.21 -4.53 4.16
N GLN A 317 -16.39 -3.89 5.32
CA GLN A 317 -15.57 -2.75 5.72
C GLN A 317 -14.37 -3.16 6.59
N ILE A 318 -14.55 -4.04 7.58
CA ILE A 318 -13.47 -4.38 8.52
C ILE A 318 -12.31 -5.10 7.84
N PRO A 319 -12.50 -6.12 6.97
CA PRO A 319 -11.39 -6.75 6.27
C PRO A 319 -10.61 -5.77 5.38
N LEU A 320 -11.32 -4.83 4.73
CA LEU A 320 -10.69 -3.80 3.91
C LEU A 320 -9.92 -2.79 4.78
N ALA A 321 -10.47 -2.39 5.92
CA ALA A 321 -9.79 -1.55 6.90
C ALA A 321 -8.51 -2.22 7.41
N TYR A 322 -8.59 -3.51 7.75
CA TYR A 322 -7.46 -4.31 8.21
C TYR A 322 -6.38 -4.41 7.13
N TYR A 323 -6.75 -4.81 5.91
CA TYR A 323 -5.82 -4.93 4.80
C TYR A 323 -5.10 -3.60 4.51
N THR A 324 -5.85 -2.50 4.43
CA THR A 324 -5.29 -1.18 4.08
C THR A 324 -4.46 -0.54 5.20
N SER A 325 -4.63 -1.00 6.45
CA SER A 325 -3.90 -0.49 7.62
C SER A 325 -2.65 -1.33 7.95
N PHE A 326 -2.69 -2.64 7.74
CA PHE A 326 -1.64 -3.56 8.20
C PHE A 326 -0.85 -4.24 7.06
N THR A 327 -1.43 -4.38 5.87
CA THR A 327 -0.82 -5.16 4.77
C THR A 327 -0.44 -4.28 3.59
N HIS A 328 -1.35 -3.43 3.14
CA HIS A 328 -1.16 -2.58 1.97
C HIS A 328 0.03 -1.62 2.16
N GLN A 329 0.98 -1.63 1.21
CA GLN A 329 2.18 -0.78 1.24
C GLN A 329 3.01 -0.90 2.54
N ARG A 330 3.00 -2.06 3.22
CA ARG A 330 3.81 -2.28 4.43
C ARG A 330 5.32 -2.24 4.17
N GLY A 331 5.77 -2.74 3.01
CA GLY A 331 7.20 -2.90 2.69
C GLY A 331 8.02 -1.61 2.78
N VAL A 332 7.44 -0.46 2.42
CA VAL A 332 8.12 0.85 2.51
C VAL A 332 8.34 1.31 3.96
N ILE A 333 7.56 0.81 4.92
CA ILE A 333 7.76 1.06 6.36
C ILE A 333 8.82 0.11 6.90
N ASP A 334 8.72 -1.18 6.57
CA ASP A 334 9.61 -2.22 7.07
C ASP A 334 11.06 -2.00 6.63
N VAL A 335 11.28 -1.58 5.38
CA VAL A 335 12.62 -1.27 4.87
C VAL A 335 13.28 -0.12 5.63
N ILE A 336 12.53 0.92 5.99
CA ILE A 336 13.06 2.04 6.79
C ILE A 336 13.39 1.59 8.21
N ASN A 337 12.56 0.75 8.81
CA ASN A 337 12.84 0.18 10.13
C ASN A 337 14.13 -0.65 10.13
N TYR A 338 14.34 -1.46 9.09
CA TYR A 338 15.56 -2.23 8.90
C TYR A 338 16.79 -1.33 8.75
N LEU A 339 16.73 -0.35 7.85
CA LEU A 339 17.82 0.58 7.59
C LEU A 339 18.19 1.38 8.85
N ARG A 340 17.20 1.83 9.62
CA ARG A 340 17.40 2.52 10.90
C ARG A 340 18.23 1.70 11.90
N ILE A 341 17.92 0.41 12.04
CA ILE A 341 18.70 -0.50 12.89
C ILE A 341 20.13 -0.63 12.35
N GLY A 342 20.27 -0.76 11.02
CA GLY A 342 21.57 -0.83 10.35
C GLY A 342 22.43 0.44 10.56
N VAL A 343 21.83 1.62 10.53
CA VAL A 343 22.50 2.90 10.81
C VAL A 343 22.99 2.93 12.26
N LYS A 344 22.15 2.55 13.23
CA LYS A 344 22.55 2.48 14.65
C LYS A 344 23.71 1.52 14.90
N GLN A 345 23.80 0.44 14.14
CA GLN A 345 24.89 -0.54 14.20
C GLN A 345 26.14 -0.11 13.42
N GLY A 346 26.14 1.06 12.77
CA GLY A 346 27.24 1.53 11.93
C GLY A 346 27.43 0.75 10.63
N LYS A 347 26.45 -0.06 10.24
CA LYS A 347 26.48 -0.90 9.02
C LYS A 347 25.99 -0.16 7.77
N VAL A 348 25.13 0.85 7.95
CA VAL A 348 24.56 1.67 6.88
C VAL A 348 25.12 3.09 6.99
N ARG A 349 25.70 3.62 5.91
CA ARG A 349 26.37 4.94 5.91
C ARG A 349 25.56 6.01 5.17
N ASP A 350 24.99 5.63 4.05
CA ASP A 350 24.22 6.49 3.16
C ASP A 350 23.30 5.64 2.26
N ILE A 351 22.13 6.20 1.91
CA ILE A 351 21.03 5.42 1.33
C ILE A 351 20.45 6.15 0.12
N GLY A 352 20.32 5.43 -1.00
CA GLY A 352 19.62 5.88 -2.20
C GLY A 352 18.30 5.14 -2.42
N PHE A 353 17.24 5.87 -2.78
CA PHE A 353 15.93 5.29 -3.09
C PHE A 353 15.60 5.47 -4.58
N LEU A 354 15.66 4.39 -5.37
CA LEU A 354 15.21 4.33 -6.76
C LEU A 354 13.81 3.74 -6.82
N MET A 355 12.85 4.55 -6.41
CA MET A 355 11.43 4.24 -6.32
C MET A 355 10.65 5.53 -6.54
N PRO A 356 9.31 5.47 -6.77
CA PRO A 356 8.52 6.66 -7.00
C PRO A 356 8.69 7.63 -5.82
N CYS A 357 8.71 8.92 -6.12
CA CYS A 357 8.92 9.96 -5.10
C CYS A 357 7.94 9.80 -3.93
N HIS A 358 8.39 10.15 -2.72
CA HIS A 358 7.57 10.09 -1.50
C HIS A 358 6.98 8.71 -1.14
N SER A 359 7.53 7.61 -1.67
CA SER A 359 7.07 6.25 -1.36
C SER A 359 7.40 5.79 0.07
N THR A 360 8.47 6.30 0.67
CA THR A 360 8.89 5.94 2.04
C THR A 360 8.64 7.08 3.02
N PRO A 361 8.44 6.79 4.32
CA PRO A 361 8.31 7.81 5.36
C PRO A 361 9.61 8.61 5.60
N PHE A 362 10.73 8.19 5.00
CA PHE A 362 11.99 8.93 5.03
C PHE A 362 12.41 9.32 6.47
N TYR A 363 12.83 10.56 6.71
CA TYR A 363 13.25 11.02 8.03
C TYR A 363 12.19 10.93 9.13
N SER A 364 10.89 10.87 8.83
CA SER A 364 9.85 10.76 9.88
C SER A 364 9.89 9.44 10.62
N ASN A 365 10.39 8.38 9.97
CA ASN A 365 10.56 7.06 10.57
C ASN A 365 12.03 6.69 10.77
N MET A 366 12.94 7.18 9.93
CA MET A 366 14.38 6.96 10.11
C MET A 366 14.87 7.64 11.39
N HIS A 367 14.57 8.94 11.54
CA HIS A 367 14.98 9.79 12.67
C HIS A 367 16.45 9.63 13.11
N GLN A 368 17.34 9.37 12.15
CA GLN A 368 18.79 9.31 12.36
C GLN A 368 19.47 10.33 11.44
N ASN A 369 20.62 10.84 11.87
CA ASN A 369 21.43 11.72 11.04
C ASN A 369 22.27 10.89 10.05
N VAL A 370 21.62 10.42 8.99
CA VAL A 370 22.20 9.64 7.90
C VAL A 370 21.86 10.31 6.58
N THR A 371 22.80 10.35 5.63
CA THR A 371 22.57 10.93 4.31
C THR A 371 21.62 10.03 3.52
N MET A 372 20.52 10.59 3.04
CA MET A 372 19.54 9.88 2.24
C MET A 372 19.10 10.74 1.05
N TRP A 373 18.85 10.11 -0.09
CA TRP A 373 18.31 10.77 -1.28
C TRP A 373 17.32 9.85 -2.02
N PHE A 374 16.36 10.43 -2.73
CA PHE A 374 15.34 9.71 -3.48
C PHE A 374 15.03 10.43 -4.79
N LEU A 375 14.49 9.70 -5.78
CA LEU A 375 14.05 10.30 -7.05
C LEU A 375 12.98 11.37 -6.80
N THR A 376 13.26 12.60 -7.23
CA THR A 376 12.35 13.72 -7.03
C THR A 376 11.27 13.79 -8.11
N CYS A 377 10.11 14.33 -7.77
CA CYS A 377 9.01 14.59 -8.69
C CYS A 377 8.58 16.06 -8.58
N GLU A 378 9.57 16.96 -8.62
CA GLU A 378 9.33 18.40 -8.57
C GLU A 378 8.77 18.87 -9.92
N PRO A 379 7.72 19.69 -9.93
CA PRO A 379 7.21 20.24 -11.17
C PRO A 379 8.24 21.22 -11.76
N PRO A 380 8.25 21.37 -13.09
CA PRO A 380 9.12 22.32 -13.77
C PRO A 380 8.60 23.74 -13.57
N VAL A 381 8.94 24.35 -12.44
CA VAL A 381 8.62 25.76 -12.19
C VAL A 381 9.79 26.60 -12.71
N SER A 382 9.71 27.03 -13.98
CA SER A 382 10.58 28.07 -14.53
C SER A 382 9.93 29.45 -14.33
N ASP A 383 10.73 30.45 -13.96
CA ASP A 383 10.30 31.87 -13.95
C ASP A 383 10.08 32.41 -15.37
N THR A 384 10.43 31.64 -16.40
CA THR A 384 10.24 31.95 -17.82
C THR A 384 9.05 31.16 -18.37
N THR A 385 8.17 31.84 -19.09
CA THR A 385 6.88 31.39 -19.65
C THR A 385 6.96 30.29 -20.71
N ASP A 386 8.10 29.65 -20.90
CA ASP A 386 8.30 28.57 -21.87
C ASP A 386 8.23 27.22 -21.16
N ILE A 387 7.02 26.81 -20.79
CA ILE A 387 6.75 25.41 -20.43
C ILE A 387 6.77 24.62 -21.74
N ASN A 388 7.96 24.28 -22.22
CA ASN A 388 8.06 23.20 -23.20
C ASN A 388 7.59 21.91 -22.51
N GLU A 389 6.80 21.08 -23.20
CA GLU A 389 6.39 19.73 -22.78
C GLU A 389 7.56 18.79 -22.43
N SER A 390 8.81 19.26 -22.51
CA SER A 390 10.06 18.51 -22.37
C SER A 390 10.70 18.55 -20.99
N SER A 391 10.16 19.26 -20.01
CA SER A 391 10.72 19.28 -18.64
C SER A 391 10.11 18.17 -17.78
N LEU A 392 10.42 16.92 -18.14
CA LEU A 392 10.06 15.74 -17.35
C LEU A 392 10.76 15.78 -15.99
N ASP A 393 10.06 15.36 -14.92
CA ASP A 393 10.68 15.25 -13.61
C ASP A 393 11.66 14.07 -13.53
N GLU A 394 12.53 14.11 -12.53
CA GLU A 394 13.60 13.13 -12.34
C GLU A 394 13.07 11.69 -12.25
N ALA A 395 11.95 11.46 -11.54
CA ALA A 395 11.36 10.13 -11.46
C ALA A 395 10.88 9.66 -12.83
N THR A 396 10.23 10.51 -13.62
CA THR A 396 9.79 10.18 -14.98
C THR A 396 10.98 9.87 -15.91
N ILE A 397 12.06 10.65 -15.82
CA ILE A 397 13.30 10.38 -16.58
C ILE A 397 13.87 9.00 -16.21
N PHE A 398 13.93 8.68 -14.91
CA PHE A 398 14.41 7.38 -14.45
C PHE A 398 13.52 6.22 -14.95
N TYR A 399 12.20 6.34 -14.87
CA TYR A 399 11.29 5.27 -15.29
C TYR A 399 11.22 5.10 -16.82
N ALA A 400 11.58 6.12 -17.60
CA ALA A 400 11.67 6.02 -19.05
C ALA A 400 12.86 5.19 -19.52
N ASP A 401 14.05 5.41 -18.94
CA ASP A 401 15.24 4.61 -19.18
C ASP A 401 16.12 4.53 -17.91
N PRO A 402 15.92 3.50 -17.06
CA PRO A 402 16.68 3.34 -15.82
C PRO A 402 18.18 3.20 -16.05
N GLN A 403 18.60 2.56 -17.16
CA GLN A 403 20.00 2.25 -17.42
C GLN A 403 20.77 3.51 -17.83
N GLN A 404 20.17 4.31 -18.73
CA GLN A 404 20.73 5.59 -19.14
C GLN A 404 20.78 6.57 -17.96
N TYR A 405 19.74 6.61 -17.13
CA TYR A 405 19.73 7.45 -15.93
C TYR A 405 20.91 7.12 -15.00
N LEU A 406 21.11 5.84 -14.66
CA LEU A 406 22.21 5.44 -13.77
C LEU A 406 23.59 5.74 -14.34
N THR A 407 23.78 5.53 -15.66
CA THR A 407 25.05 5.80 -16.35
C THR A 407 25.41 7.29 -16.31
N ASN A 408 24.41 8.15 -16.38
CA ASN A 408 24.59 9.60 -16.31
C ASN A 408 24.75 10.10 -14.87
N ARG A 409 24.04 9.48 -13.92
CA ARG A 409 23.99 9.91 -12.52
C ARG A 409 25.23 9.51 -11.72
N PHE A 410 25.69 8.27 -11.89
CA PHE A 410 26.73 7.69 -11.05
C PHE A 410 28.08 7.55 -11.74
N GLU A 411 29.15 7.54 -10.93
CA GLU A 411 30.50 7.25 -11.39
C GLU A 411 30.57 5.87 -12.10
N PRO A 412 31.32 5.75 -13.21
CA PRO A 412 31.52 4.46 -13.86
C PRO A 412 32.15 3.46 -12.90
N LEU A 413 31.60 2.25 -12.86
CA LEU A 413 32.13 1.15 -12.07
C LEU A 413 33.37 0.60 -12.79
N THR A 414 34.56 1.09 -12.44
CA THR A 414 35.82 0.63 -13.02
C THR A 414 36.15 -0.79 -12.55
N ASN A 415 36.34 -1.72 -13.49
CA ASN A 415 36.91 -3.02 -13.18
C ASN A 415 38.35 -2.84 -12.68
N LYS A 416 38.65 -3.32 -11.46
CA LYS A 416 40.01 -3.37 -10.90
C LYS A 416 41.00 -4.23 -11.71
N GLN A 417 40.61 -4.80 -12.84
CA GLN A 417 41.45 -5.63 -13.72
C GLN A 417 42.00 -4.93 -14.97
N GLU A 418 41.59 -3.69 -15.28
CA GLU A 418 42.06 -2.99 -16.49
C GLU A 418 43.19 -1.96 -16.24
N SER A 419 43.71 -1.84 -15.02
CA SER A 419 44.78 -0.89 -14.71
C SER A 419 46.19 -1.36 -15.09
N ASN A 420 46.35 -2.43 -15.88
CA ASN A 420 47.67 -2.94 -16.29
C ASN A 420 47.98 -2.85 -17.79
N ASN A 421 47.08 -2.32 -18.62
CA ASN A 421 47.42 -2.03 -20.02
C ASN A 421 47.49 -0.53 -20.22
N GLY A 422 48.73 -0.02 -20.22
CA GLY A 422 49.05 1.35 -20.58
C GLY A 422 48.57 1.67 -21.99
N VAL A 423 47.41 2.31 -22.08
CA VAL A 423 46.96 3.03 -23.27
C VAL A 423 46.50 4.41 -22.81
N SER A 424 47.41 5.36 -22.97
CA SER A 424 47.21 6.79 -23.20
C SER A 424 45.86 7.39 -22.78
N ASN A 425 45.91 8.11 -21.66
CA ASN A 425 45.04 9.24 -21.31
C ASN A 425 44.86 10.17 -22.52
N ASN A 426 43.66 10.23 -23.09
CA ASN A 426 43.11 11.40 -23.80
C ASN A 426 41.67 11.15 -24.28
N ILE A 427 40.76 10.86 -23.33
CA ILE A 427 39.32 11.09 -23.54
C ILE A 427 38.86 12.10 -22.48
N ILE A 428 38.99 13.36 -22.87
CA ILE A 428 38.04 14.46 -22.66
C ILE A 428 37.38 14.53 -21.28
N SER A 429 37.89 15.48 -20.51
CA SER A 429 37.29 16.14 -19.37
C SER A 429 35.90 16.73 -19.68
N MET A 430 34.84 15.93 -19.53
CA MET A 430 33.48 16.44 -19.32
C MET A 430 32.79 15.68 -18.18
N ASN A 431 32.31 16.45 -17.20
CA ASN A 431 31.57 16.11 -15.97
C ASN A 431 32.37 15.65 -14.75
N SER A 432 32.92 16.64 -14.05
CA SER A 432 33.31 16.59 -12.63
C SER A 432 32.11 16.51 -11.65
N SER A 433 30.97 15.93 -12.06
CA SER A 433 29.68 16.07 -11.35
C SER A 433 28.88 14.77 -11.18
N ARG A 434 29.47 13.60 -11.45
CA ARG A 434 28.78 12.31 -11.21
C ARG A 434 28.89 11.94 -9.73
N GLU A 435 27.83 11.38 -9.19
CA GLU A 435 27.79 10.99 -7.77
C GLU A 435 28.41 9.61 -7.54
N LYS A 436 28.90 9.40 -6.32
CA LYS A 436 29.35 8.08 -5.87
C LYS A 436 28.14 7.19 -5.61
N TRP A 437 28.32 5.90 -5.89
CA TRP A 437 27.33 4.87 -5.56
C TRP A 437 27.08 4.82 -4.05
N PRO A 438 25.81 4.78 -3.59
CA PRO A 438 25.50 4.84 -2.17
C PRO A 438 25.86 3.55 -1.43
N SER A 439 25.98 3.57 -0.10
CA SER A 439 26.25 2.31 0.63
C SER A 439 25.10 1.30 0.51
N HIS A 440 23.85 1.78 0.41
CA HIS A 440 22.66 0.96 0.29
C HIS A 440 21.71 1.57 -0.74
N LEU A 441 21.13 0.71 -1.58
CA LEU A 441 20.15 1.08 -2.59
C LEU A 441 18.82 0.40 -2.27
N VAL A 442 17.73 1.15 -2.34
CA VAL A 442 16.37 0.64 -2.12
C VAL A 442 15.59 0.80 -3.42
N ILE A 443 15.13 -0.32 -3.97
CA ILE A 443 14.42 -0.39 -5.24
C ILE A 443 13.15 -1.23 -5.09
N PHE A 444 12.17 -1.05 -5.97
CA PHE A 444 11.09 -2.03 -6.10
C PHE A 444 11.56 -3.26 -6.85
N GLN A 445 11.07 -4.44 -6.46
CA GLN A 445 11.43 -5.72 -7.10
C GLN A 445 11.18 -5.71 -8.61
N ALA A 446 10.15 -5.01 -9.07
CA ALA A 446 9.85 -4.87 -10.51
C ALA A 446 11.00 -4.23 -11.32
N LEU A 447 11.83 -3.39 -10.69
CA LEU A 447 12.98 -2.74 -11.33
C LEU A 447 14.26 -3.60 -11.30
N LEU A 448 14.27 -4.70 -10.54
CA LEU A 448 15.48 -5.50 -10.35
C LEU A 448 16.05 -5.98 -11.69
N LYS A 449 15.19 -6.42 -12.60
CA LYS A 449 15.58 -6.91 -13.93
C LYS A 449 16.32 -5.86 -14.76
N ASP A 450 15.91 -4.59 -14.67
CA ASP A 450 16.50 -3.51 -15.46
C ASP A 450 17.83 -3.03 -14.86
N LEU A 451 18.00 -3.21 -13.54
CA LEU A 451 19.13 -2.72 -12.76
C LEU A 451 20.18 -3.77 -12.42
N GLU A 452 19.89 -5.06 -12.60
CA GLU A 452 20.77 -6.21 -12.32
C GLU A 452 22.21 -6.02 -12.86
N PRO A 453 22.43 -5.57 -14.12
CA PRO A 453 23.79 -5.39 -14.64
C PRO A 453 24.62 -4.33 -13.89
N PHE A 454 23.96 -3.34 -13.30
CA PHE A 454 24.61 -2.29 -12.51
C PHE A 454 24.83 -2.75 -11.07
N ILE A 455 23.86 -3.45 -10.49
CA ILE A 455 23.94 -4.02 -9.13
C ILE A 455 25.13 -4.99 -9.03
N ASP A 456 25.26 -5.90 -10.00
CA ASP A 456 26.35 -6.87 -10.05
C ASP A 456 27.72 -6.21 -10.21
N LYS A 457 27.83 -5.26 -11.15
CA LYS A 457 29.07 -4.49 -11.37
C LYS A 457 29.46 -3.65 -10.16
N ALA A 458 28.48 -3.13 -9.42
CA ALA A 458 28.70 -2.34 -8.22
C ALA A 458 28.96 -3.20 -6.98
N GLN A 459 28.93 -4.53 -7.13
CA GLN A 459 29.12 -5.50 -6.04
C GLN A 459 28.10 -5.32 -4.91
N TYR A 460 26.91 -4.81 -5.23
CA TYR A 460 25.81 -4.84 -4.28
C TYR A 460 25.35 -6.28 -4.13
N HIS A 461 25.20 -6.69 -2.87
CA HIS A 461 24.58 -7.96 -2.55
C HIS A 461 23.10 -7.69 -2.29
N GLN A 462 22.23 -8.42 -2.98
CA GLN A 462 20.81 -8.40 -2.66
C GLN A 462 20.65 -8.83 -1.19
N ARG A 463 20.05 -7.95 -0.40
CA ARG A 463 19.78 -8.19 1.01
C ARG A 463 18.38 -7.67 1.24
N TRP A 464 17.47 -8.59 1.53
CA TRP A 464 16.02 -8.46 1.49
C TRP A 464 15.38 -8.70 0.11
N ASP A 465 15.12 -9.96 -0.18
CA ASP A 465 13.72 -10.32 -0.40
C ASP A 465 13.05 -10.31 0.99
N LEU A 466 11.83 -9.76 1.13
CA LEU A 466 10.91 -10.27 2.17
C LEU A 466 11.09 -11.79 2.19
N PRO A 467 11.21 -12.48 3.36
CA PRO A 467 11.60 -13.88 3.42
C PRO A 467 11.00 -14.57 2.22
N GLU A 468 11.85 -15.04 1.29
CA GLU A 468 11.36 -15.74 0.11
C GLU A 468 10.27 -16.65 0.66
N LEU A 469 9.04 -16.54 0.13
CA LEU A 469 7.96 -17.47 0.41
C LEU A 469 8.39 -18.83 -0.15
N GLY A 470 9.41 -19.40 0.46
CA GLY A 470 10.39 -20.27 -0.12
C GLY A 470 11.02 -21.04 1.03
N PHE A 471 10.93 -22.35 0.93
CA PHE A 471 11.20 -23.30 1.99
C PHE A 471 12.60 -23.13 2.62
N ASN A 472 12.67 -22.80 3.91
CA ASN A 472 13.90 -22.77 4.70
C ASN A 472 13.91 -23.96 5.67
N PHE A 473 14.79 -24.94 5.42
CA PHE A 473 14.87 -26.16 6.24
C PHE A 473 15.05 -25.91 7.75
N LYS A 474 15.72 -24.83 8.17
CA LYS A 474 15.92 -24.54 9.60
C LYS A 474 14.69 -23.94 10.29
N GLU A 475 13.86 -23.23 9.52
CA GLU A 475 12.73 -22.47 10.04
C GLU A 475 11.40 -23.20 9.81
N ASP A 476 11.31 -23.96 8.72
CA ASP A 476 10.08 -24.62 8.28
C ASP A 476 9.92 -26.04 8.77
N VAL A 477 10.95 -26.67 9.32
CA VAL A 477 10.86 -28.02 9.88
C VAL A 477 10.24 -27.97 11.27
N SER A 478 9.08 -28.61 11.41
CA SER A 478 8.35 -28.69 12.69
C SER A 478 8.82 -29.88 13.54
N THR A 479 8.90 -31.08 12.94
CA THR A 479 9.24 -32.33 13.63
C THR A 479 9.90 -33.33 12.69
N GLN A 480 10.81 -34.14 13.22
CA GLN A 480 11.43 -35.26 12.49
C GLN A 480 11.16 -36.56 13.25
N SER A 481 10.69 -37.59 12.56
CA SER A 481 10.34 -38.87 13.19
C SER A 481 10.62 -40.06 12.29
N GLN A 482 11.18 -41.13 12.88
CA GLN A 482 11.37 -42.38 12.16
C GLN A 482 10.03 -43.08 11.94
N VAL A 483 9.79 -43.53 10.70
CA VAL A 483 8.57 -44.20 10.29
C VAL A 483 8.58 -45.67 10.74
N LYS A 484 7.45 -46.14 11.27
CA LYS A 484 7.26 -47.57 11.64
C LYS A 484 7.33 -48.46 10.40
N SER A 485 7.87 -49.67 10.52
CA SER A 485 8.06 -50.60 9.39
C SER A 485 6.77 -50.97 8.63
N SER A 486 5.59 -50.96 9.28
CA SER A 486 4.31 -51.16 8.60
C SER A 486 3.93 -49.98 7.71
N VAL A 487 4.14 -48.75 8.18
CA VAL A 487 3.88 -47.52 7.44
C VAL A 487 4.88 -47.36 6.29
N GLN A 488 6.15 -47.68 6.50
CA GLN A 488 7.17 -47.68 5.44
C GLN A 488 6.81 -48.60 4.28
N ARG A 489 6.28 -49.80 4.56
CA ARG A 489 5.77 -50.72 3.52
C ARG A 489 4.60 -50.12 2.74
N ASN A 490 3.67 -49.45 3.42
CA ASN A 490 2.53 -48.79 2.76
C ASN A 490 2.97 -47.60 1.89
N ILE A 491 3.89 -46.76 2.37
CA ILE A 491 4.46 -45.65 1.59
C ILE A 491 5.14 -46.19 0.33
N ARG A 492 5.96 -47.24 0.49
CA ARG A 492 6.65 -47.88 -0.64
C ARG A 492 5.66 -48.44 -1.67
N SER A 493 4.56 -49.07 -1.24
CA SER A 493 3.50 -49.54 -2.15
C SER A 493 2.89 -48.38 -2.93
N LYS A 494 2.49 -47.30 -2.24
CA LYS A 494 1.90 -46.11 -2.89
C LYS A 494 2.83 -45.48 -3.93
N ILE A 495 4.13 -45.40 -3.64
CA ILE A 495 5.12 -44.86 -4.58
C ILE A 495 5.26 -45.75 -5.81
N LEU A 496 5.23 -47.08 -5.65
CA LEU A 496 5.28 -48.03 -6.77
C LEU A 496 4.01 -48.01 -7.63
N ASP A 497 2.85 -47.82 -7.01
CA ASP A 497 1.58 -47.65 -7.72
C ASP A 497 1.60 -46.38 -8.59
N GLN A 498 2.25 -45.31 -8.10
CA GLN A 498 2.39 -44.03 -8.79
C GLN A 498 3.49 -44.05 -9.87
N TYR A 499 4.63 -44.71 -9.60
CA TYR A 499 5.80 -44.77 -10.47
C TYR A 499 6.19 -46.23 -10.77
N LYS A 500 5.45 -46.86 -11.70
CA LYS A 500 5.67 -48.27 -12.07
C LYS A 500 7.09 -48.55 -12.58
N GLN A 501 7.70 -47.59 -13.29
CA GLN A 501 9.08 -47.70 -13.81
C GLN A 501 10.15 -47.73 -12.70
N LEU A 502 9.79 -47.34 -11.47
CA LEU A 502 10.69 -47.40 -10.31
C LEU A 502 10.89 -48.84 -9.79
N GLU A 503 10.05 -49.81 -10.18
CA GLU A 503 10.11 -51.18 -9.65
C GLU A 503 11.47 -51.87 -9.84
N SER A 504 12.21 -51.55 -10.91
CA SER A 504 13.54 -52.10 -11.18
C SER A 504 14.62 -51.59 -10.24
N VAL A 505 14.48 -50.38 -9.69
CA VAL A 505 15.50 -49.69 -8.87
C VAL A 505 15.04 -49.38 -7.45
N VAL A 506 13.79 -49.71 -7.09
CA VAL A 506 13.19 -49.36 -5.79
C VAL A 506 13.91 -49.98 -4.59
N ASP A 507 14.60 -51.11 -4.77
CA ASP A 507 15.39 -51.73 -3.69
C ASP A 507 16.70 -50.99 -3.42
N GLU A 508 17.17 -50.17 -4.37
CA GLU A 508 18.28 -49.23 -4.17
C GLU A 508 17.78 -47.91 -3.58
N VAL A 509 16.64 -47.40 -4.08
CA VAL A 509 16.08 -46.10 -3.68
C VAL A 509 15.41 -46.15 -2.31
N LEU A 510 14.65 -47.22 -2.02
CA LEU A 510 13.89 -47.44 -0.78
C LEU A 510 14.13 -48.84 -0.17
N PRO A 511 15.38 -49.25 0.16
CA PRO A 511 15.65 -50.55 0.77
C PRO A 511 14.80 -50.85 2.02
N LYS A 512 14.29 -52.08 2.09
CA LYS A 512 13.33 -52.53 3.14
C LYS A 512 13.90 -52.51 4.56
N LYS A 513 15.22 -52.60 4.70
CA LYS A 513 15.91 -52.70 6.00
C LYS A 513 16.39 -51.34 6.54
N THR A 514 16.49 -50.33 5.69
CA THR A 514 16.98 -49.00 6.07
C THR A 514 15.83 -48.18 6.65
N PRO A 515 16.04 -47.49 7.79
CA PRO A 515 14.98 -46.71 8.41
C PRO A 515 14.63 -45.48 7.57
N LEU A 516 13.34 -45.29 7.31
CA LEU A 516 12.81 -44.10 6.64
C LEU A 516 12.45 -43.03 7.69
N VAL A 517 12.90 -41.80 7.49
CA VAL A 517 12.60 -40.66 8.37
C VAL A 517 11.64 -39.70 7.67
N LEU A 518 10.54 -39.38 8.35
CA LEU A 518 9.54 -38.41 7.92
C LEU A 518 9.81 -37.08 8.61
N ILE A 519 10.09 -36.05 7.83
CA ILE A 519 10.26 -34.67 8.28
C ILE A 519 8.97 -33.91 7.95
N LYS A 520 8.28 -33.42 8.98
CA LYS A 520 7.08 -32.60 8.83
C LYS A 520 7.46 -31.13 8.83
N CYS A 521 7.02 -30.42 7.82
CA CYS A 521 7.27 -29.00 7.65
C CYS A 521 6.00 -28.18 7.88
N HIS A 522 6.13 -26.86 7.93
CA HIS A 522 5.01 -25.92 7.85
C HIS A 522 4.24 -26.12 6.53
N GLU A 523 3.01 -25.58 6.49
CA GLU A 523 2.09 -25.73 5.36
C GLU A 523 1.77 -27.18 4.98
N HIS A 524 1.89 -28.11 5.94
CA HIS A 524 1.58 -29.53 5.74
C HIS A 524 2.42 -30.22 4.66
N ILE A 525 3.65 -29.75 4.44
CA ILE A 525 4.63 -30.42 3.59
C ILE A 525 5.34 -31.52 4.40
N ASN A 526 5.44 -32.71 3.81
CA ASN A 526 6.08 -33.89 4.38
C ASN A 526 7.27 -34.29 3.49
N LEU A 527 8.47 -34.39 4.05
CA LEU A 527 9.67 -34.84 3.34
C LEU A 527 10.05 -36.27 3.79
N LEU A 528 10.29 -37.15 2.83
CA LEU A 528 10.77 -38.50 3.05
C LEU A 528 12.28 -38.54 2.87
N THR A 529 12.98 -38.87 3.95
CA THR A 529 14.44 -38.85 4.01
C THR A 529 15.00 -40.20 4.38
N MET A 530 16.11 -40.57 3.75
CA MET A 530 16.85 -41.80 4.05
C MET A 530 18.32 -41.59 3.74
N ASN A 531 19.22 -42.05 4.63
CA ASN A 531 20.66 -41.81 4.53
C ASN A 531 21.03 -40.32 4.31
N ASN A 532 20.31 -39.41 4.98
CA ASN A 532 20.46 -37.95 4.88
C ASN A 532 20.18 -37.37 3.47
N GLU A 533 19.50 -38.12 2.60
CA GLU A 533 19.01 -37.62 1.31
C GLU A 533 17.48 -37.50 1.33
N ILE A 534 16.95 -36.37 0.82
CA ILE A 534 15.51 -36.19 0.60
C ILE A 534 15.15 -36.86 -0.71
N LEU A 535 14.33 -37.91 -0.63
CA LEU A 535 13.93 -38.71 -1.78
C LEU A 535 12.65 -38.20 -2.41
N PHE A 536 11.63 -37.99 -1.57
CA PHE A 536 10.30 -37.56 -1.99
C PHE A 536 9.75 -36.50 -1.05
N PHE A 537 8.81 -35.69 -1.54
CA PHE A 537 8.01 -34.79 -0.73
C PHE A 537 6.53 -34.91 -1.09
N GLN A 538 5.65 -34.52 -0.17
CA GLN A 538 4.21 -34.61 -0.32
C GLN A 538 3.57 -33.39 0.35
N HIS A 539 2.53 -32.83 -0.25
CA HIS A 539 1.72 -31.77 0.34
C HIS A 539 0.39 -32.38 0.83
N PHE A 540 0.06 -32.22 2.11
CA PHE A 540 -1.03 -32.94 2.79
C PHE A 540 -0.97 -34.47 2.52
N ASP A 541 -2.10 -35.05 2.11
CA ASP A 541 -2.25 -36.45 1.70
C ASP A 541 -2.23 -36.63 0.17
N GLY A 542 -1.64 -35.68 -0.56
CA GLY A 542 -1.53 -35.67 -2.02
C GLY A 542 -0.57 -36.75 -2.58
N PRO A 543 -0.20 -36.67 -3.87
CA PRO A 543 0.77 -37.59 -4.45
C PRO A 543 2.20 -37.33 -3.93
N TYR A 544 3.08 -38.33 -4.04
CA TYR A 544 4.49 -38.18 -3.69
C TYR A 544 5.27 -37.61 -4.87
N TYR A 545 5.92 -36.47 -4.70
CA TYR A 545 6.78 -35.85 -5.71
C TYR A 545 8.24 -36.26 -5.47
N PRO A 546 8.98 -36.75 -6.47
CA PRO A 546 10.41 -37.02 -6.33
C PRO A 546 11.17 -35.70 -6.24
N THR A 547 12.31 -35.69 -5.54
CA THR A 547 13.24 -34.56 -5.61
C THR A 547 13.98 -34.57 -6.95
N LEU A 548 14.46 -33.40 -7.38
CA LEU A 548 15.28 -33.31 -8.60
C LEU A 548 16.55 -34.14 -8.50
N ARG A 549 17.15 -34.26 -7.30
CA ARG A 549 18.34 -35.08 -7.08
C ARG A 549 18.07 -36.56 -7.32
N LEU A 550 16.92 -37.06 -6.84
CA LEU A 550 16.51 -38.44 -7.09
C LEU A 550 16.26 -38.66 -8.59
N LEU A 551 15.56 -37.73 -9.24
CA LEU A 551 15.25 -37.83 -10.66
C LEU A 551 16.52 -37.74 -11.54
N HIS A 552 17.52 -36.95 -11.15
CA HIS A 552 18.82 -36.90 -11.85
C HIS A 552 19.59 -38.21 -11.76
N LYS A 553 19.48 -38.93 -10.63
CA LYS A 553 20.14 -40.22 -10.42
C LYS A 553 19.46 -41.35 -11.19
N TYR A 554 18.12 -41.30 -11.33
CA TYR A 554 17.32 -42.32 -12.01
C TYR A 554 16.33 -41.69 -13.01
N PRO A 555 16.82 -41.06 -14.10
CA PRO A 555 15.97 -40.29 -15.01
C PRO A 555 14.94 -41.14 -15.78
N ASP A 556 15.26 -42.41 -16.05
CA ASP A 556 14.37 -43.33 -16.78
C ASP A 556 13.31 -43.98 -15.86
N ALA A 557 13.35 -43.72 -14.56
CA ALA A 557 12.35 -44.22 -13.61
C ALA A 557 11.09 -43.32 -13.51
N PHE A 558 11.09 -42.16 -14.18
CA PHE A 558 10.03 -41.17 -14.09
C PHE A 558 9.56 -40.72 -15.49
N PRO A 559 8.25 -40.42 -15.68
CA PRO A 559 7.76 -39.79 -16.90
C PRO A 559 8.45 -38.45 -17.15
N ARG A 560 8.72 -38.11 -18.41
CA ARG A 560 9.41 -36.87 -18.80
C ARG A 560 8.71 -36.10 -19.91
N VAL A 561 8.87 -34.77 -19.85
CA VAL A 561 8.51 -33.84 -20.92
C VAL A 561 9.70 -32.94 -21.22
N GLN A 562 9.90 -32.56 -22.48
CA GLN A 562 10.97 -31.65 -22.89
C GLN A 562 10.38 -30.33 -23.37
N VAL A 563 10.87 -29.22 -22.81
CA VAL A 563 10.55 -27.85 -23.23
C VAL A 563 11.63 -27.27 -24.15
N ASP A 564 11.29 -26.21 -24.89
CA ASP A 564 12.26 -25.47 -25.66
C ASP A 564 13.29 -24.69 -24.80
N ARG A 565 14.36 -24.24 -25.47
CA ARG A 565 15.42 -23.44 -24.84
C ARG A 565 14.92 -22.10 -24.27
N GLY A 566 13.87 -21.53 -24.86
CA GLY A 566 13.33 -20.23 -24.46
C GLY A 566 12.65 -20.28 -23.09
N ALA A 567 12.06 -21.42 -22.74
CA ALA A 567 11.37 -21.64 -21.47
C ALA A 567 12.32 -21.82 -20.27
N ILE A 568 13.59 -22.21 -20.49
CA ILE A 568 14.55 -22.57 -19.44
C ILE A 568 14.66 -21.49 -18.35
N LYS A 569 14.90 -20.23 -18.76
CA LYS A 569 15.08 -19.12 -17.81
C LYS A 569 13.86 -18.92 -16.90
N PHE A 570 12.66 -19.08 -17.46
CA PHE A 570 11.41 -18.87 -16.74
C PHE A 570 11.11 -20.02 -15.78
N ILE A 571 11.36 -21.26 -16.19
CA ILE A 571 11.15 -22.46 -15.34
C ILE A 571 12.09 -22.43 -14.13
N LEU A 572 13.36 -22.04 -14.33
CA LEU A 572 14.33 -21.86 -13.25
C LEU A 572 14.02 -20.67 -12.33
N SER A 573 12.98 -19.89 -12.65
CA SER A 573 12.45 -18.82 -11.80
C SER A 573 11.08 -19.18 -11.19
N GLY A 574 10.67 -20.46 -11.26
CA GLY A 574 9.40 -20.95 -10.71
C GLY A 574 8.17 -20.75 -11.59
N ALA A 575 8.31 -20.29 -12.84
CA ALA A 575 7.16 -20.13 -13.72
C ALA A 575 6.57 -21.48 -14.16
N ASN A 576 5.25 -21.53 -14.31
CA ASN A 576 4.55 -22.66 -14.90
C ASN A 576 4.88 -22.82 -16.39
N ILE A 577 4.79 -24.06 -16.89
CA ILE A 577 5.09 -24.37 -18.28
C ILE A 577 3.83 -24.21 -19.11
N MET A 578 3.88 -23.25 -20.04
CA MET A 578 2.78 -22.96 -20.95
C MET A 578 2.74 -23.96 -22.11
N CYS A 579 1.54 -24.28 -22.61
CA CYS A 579 1.37 -25.23 -23.72
C CYS A 579 2.26 -24.94 -24.95
N PRO A 580 2.44 -23.67 -25.40
CA PRO A 580 3.35 -23.36 -26.51
C PRO A 580 4.81 -23.79 -26.29
N GLY A 581 5.28 -23.80 -25.04
CA GLY A 581 6.63 -24.26 -24.70
C GLY A 581 6.81 -25.78 -24.78
N LEU A 582 5.70 -26.52 -24.90
CA LEU A 582 5.64 -27.98 -25.02
C LEU A 582 5.27 -28.45 -26.44
N THR A 583 4.93 -27.54 -27.35
CA THR A 583 4.55 -27.82 -28.74
C THR A 583 5.47 -27.17 -29.78
N SER A 584 6.46 -26.38 -29.34
CA SER A 584 7.44 -25.73 -30.18
C SER A 584 8.45 -26.73 -30.79
N LYS A 585 9.25 -26.29 -31.77
CA LYS A 585 10.19 -27.16 -32.50
C LYS A 585 11.22 -27.86 -31.60
N GLY A 586 11.57 -27.25 -30.47
CA GLY A 586 12.52 -27.79 -29.49
C GLY A 586 11.87 -28.64 -28.40
N ALA A 587 10.54 -28.67 -28.33
CA ALA A 587 9.80 -29.43 -27.34
C ALA A 587 9.55 -30.87 -27.80
N LYS A 588 9.56 -31.82 -26.86
CA LYS A 588 9.28 -33.24 -27.11
C LYS A 588 8.43 -33.82 -25.99
N ILE A 589 7.38 -34.53 -26.39
CA ILE A 589 6.53 -35.32 -25.49
C ILE A 589 6.49 -36.74 -26.09
N GLU A 590 7.26 -37.65 -25.51
CA GLU A 590 7.48 -39.01 -26.03
C GLU A 590 6.38 -39.99 -25.63
N GLN A 591 5.70 -39.73 -24.52
CA GLN A 591 4.66 -40.60 -23.95
C GLN A 591 3.33 -39.84 -23.89
N GLU A 592 2.23 -40.53 -24.11
CA GLU A 592 0.90 -39.97 -23.84
C GLU A 592 0.64 -39.99 -22.34
N LEU A 593 0.47 -38.82 -21.75
CA LEU A 593 0.33 -38.65 -20.31
C LEU A 593 -1.01 -37.96 -19.99
N PRO A 594 -1.82 -38.52 -19.08
CA PRO A 594 -3.06 -37.89 -18.64
C PRO A 594 -2.78 -36.66 -17.75
N ALA A 595 -3.81 -35.84 -17.56
CA ALA A 595 -3.77 -34.77 -16.55
C ALA A 595 -3.49 -35.35 -15.15
N ASP A 596 -2.94 -34.53 -14.27
CA ASP A 596 -2.48 -34.85 -12.91
C ASP A 596 -1.33 -35.87 -12.83
N THR A 597 -0.69 -36.22 -13.95
CA THR A 597 0.56 -37.00 -13.97
C THR A 597 1.74 -36.14 -13.54
N ILE A 598 2.60 -36.66 -12.66
CA ILE A 598 3.84 -35.99 -12.25
C ILE A 598 4.95 -36.33 -13.24
N VAL A 599 5.66 -35.30 -13.71
CA VAL A 599 6.65 -35.40 -14.78
C VAL A 599 7.95 -34.69 -14.42
N GLY A 600 9.08 -35.24 -14.86
CA GLY A 600 10.34 -34.51 -14.94
C GLY A 600 10.34 -33.59 -16.16
N VAL A 601 10.65 -32.32 -15.97
CA VAL A 601 10.73 -31.31 -17.03
C VAL A 601 12.18 -31.16 -17.46
N PHE A 602 12.48 -31.60 -18.67
CA PHE A 602 13.78 -31.47 -19.33
C PHE A 602 13.77 -30.32 -20.31
N ALA A 603 14.95 -29.84 -20.68
CA ALA A 603 15.09 -28.77 -21.66
C ALA A 603 15.94 -29.22 -22.85
N GLU A 604 15.63 -28.66 -24.03
CA GLU A 604 16.40 -28.92 -25.23
C GLU A 604 17.91 -28.63 -25.02
N GLY A 605 18.74 -29.65 -25.25
CA GLY A 605 20.20 -29.55 -25.08
C GLY A 605 20.68 -29.67 -23.64
N LYS A 606 19.83 -30.12 -22.70
CA LYS A 606 20.19 -30.41 -21.31
C LYS A 606 19.91 -31.88 -20.99
N GLU A 607 20.89 -32.54 -20.37
CA GLU A 607 20.79 -33.96 -19.98
C GLU A 607 19.95 -34.16 -18.73
N HIS A 608 20.00 -33.20 -17.80
CA HIS A 608 19.33 -33.28 -16.50
C HIS A 608 18.01 -32.49 -16.52
N ALA A 609 17.03 -32.95 -15.75
CA ALA A 609 15.78 -32.23 -15.55
C ALA A 609 16.01 -30.88 -14.84
N ILE A 610 15.25 -29.87 -15.25
CA ILE A 610 15.31 -28.53 -14.66
C ILE A 610 14.18 -28.27 -13.67
N ALA A 611 13.11 -29.06 -13.72
CA ALA A 611 11.99 -29.00 -12.79
C ALA A 611 11.22 -30.32 -12.67
N ILE A 612 10.42 -30.43 -11.62
CA ILE A 612 9.36 -31.41 -11.43
C ILE A 612 8.04 -30.68 -11.63
N GLY A 613 7.16 -31.25 -12.45
CA GLY A 613 5.89 -30.64 -12.78
C GLY A 613 4.71 -31.58 -12.59
N LEU A 614 3.52 -30.98 -12.46
CA LEU A 614 2.23 -31.67 -12.45
C LEU A 614 1.47 -31.29 -13.72
N MET A 615 1.12 -32.28 -14.54
CA MET A 615 0.34 -32.07 -15.77
C MET A 615 -1.02 -31.46 -15.43
N LYS A 616 -1.38 -30.32 -16.02
CA LYS A 616 -2.71 -29.70 -15.89
C LYS A 616 -3.68 -30.06 -16.99
N LEU A 617 -3.12 -30.33 -18.17
CA LEU A 617 -3.84 -30.80 -19.35
C LEU A 617 -3.19 -32.10 -19.78
N SER A 618 -3.95 -33.00 -20.39
CA SER A 618 -3.38 -34.19 -21.02
C SER A 618 -2.48 -33.80 -22.21
N THR A 619 -1.58 -34.70 -22.61
CA THR A 619 -0.68 -34.46 -23.75
C THR A 619 -1.42 -34.20 -25.06
N GLU A 620 -2.60 -34.79 -25.24
CA GLU A 620 -3.47 -34.55 -26.40
C GLU A 620 -4.05 -33.14 -26.37
N GLU A 621 -4.57 -32.70 -25.22
CA GLU A 621 -5.15 -31.37 -25.05
C GLU A 621 -4.10 -30.27 -25.19
N ILE A 622 -2.88 -30.49 -24.69
CA ILE A 622 -1.76 -29.54 -24.85
C ILE A 622 -1.48 -29.32 -26.34
N LYS A 623 -1.41 -30.40 -27.13
CA LYS A 623 -1.17 -30.33 -28.58
C LYS A 623 -2.34 -29.67 -29.32
N LYS A 624 -3.58 -29.93 -28.90
CA LYS A 624 -4.80 -29.46 -29.58
C LYS A 624 -5.13 -28.00 -29.27
N VAL A 625 -5.10 -27.62 -27.99
CA VAL A 625 -5.49 -26.27 -27.51
C VAL A 625 -4.34 -25.29 -27.68
N ASN A 626 -3.11 -25.75 -27.42
CA ASN A 626 -1.87 -24.97 -27.53
C ASN A 626 -1.91 -23.59 -26.85
N LYS A 627 -2.66 -23.47 -25.75
CA LYS A 627 -2.85 -22.22 -25.01
C LYS A 627 -3.13 -22.52 -23.54
N GLY A 628 -2.59 -21.69 -22.65
CA GLY A 628 -2.74 -21.84 -21.20
C GLY A 628 -1.59 -22.61 -20.57
N ILE A 629 -1.75 -22.98 -19.30
CA ILE A 629 -0.77 -23.74 -18.52
C ILE A 629 -0.93 -25.22 -18.86
N GLY A 630 0.14 -25.83 -19.36
CA GLY A 630 0.17 -27.28 -19.63
C GLY A 630 0.65 -28.06 -18.42
N VAL A 631 1.66 -27.54 -17.71
CA VAL A 631 2.28 -28.19 -16.54
C VAL A 631 2.55 -27.14 -15.46
N ASP A 632 2.08 -27.39 -14.24
CA ASP A 632 2.43 -26.60 -13.07
C ASP A 632 3.86 -26.93 -12.63
N ASN A 633 4.66 -25.92 -12.33
CA ASN A 633 6.02 -26.09 -11.83
C ASN A 633 5.97 -26.25 -10.30
N ILE A 634 6.40 -27.41 -9.80
CA ILE A 634 6.28 -27.78 -8.38
C ILE A 634 7.61 -27.61 -7.64
N HIS A 635 8.71 -28.01 -8.26
CA HIS A 635 10.06 -27.97 -7.69
C HIS A 635 11.07 -27.78 -8.83
N TYR A 636 11.99 -26.83 -8.72
CA TYR A 636 12.93 -26.50 -9.81
C TYR A 636 14.37 -26.38 -9.33
N LEU A 637 15.31 -26.46 -10.28
CA LEU A 637 16.73 -26.42 -9.97
C LEU A 637 17.11 -25.07 -9.35
N ASN A 638 17.89 -25.08 -8.27
CA ASN A 638 18.27 -23.91 -7.45
C ASN A 638 17.14 -23.27 -6.63
N ASP A 639 15.97 -23.90 -6.55
CA ASP A 639 14.99 -23.52 -5.56
C ASP A 639 15.46 -23.84 -4.12
N PRO A 640 14.74 -23.37 -3.09
CA PRO A 640 15.17 -23.57 -1.71
C PRO A 640 15.28 -25.06 -1.29
N LEU A 641 14.40 -25.94 -1.81
CA LEU A 641 14.47 -27.37 -1.55
C LEU A 641 15.71 -28.00 -2.19
N TRP A 642 16.10 -27.57 -3.40
CA TRP A 642 17.32 -28.05 -4.08
C TRP A 642 18.60 -27.68 -3.31
N LYS A 643 18.64 -26.44 -2.80
CA LYS A 643 19.76 -25.89 -2.02
C LYS A 643 19.88 -26.49 -0.62
N THR A 644 18.82 -27.15 -0.15
CA THR A 644 18.80 -27.78 1.17
C THR A 644 19.77 -28.95 1.23
N ILE A 645 20.66 -28.92 2.21
CA ILE A 645 21.50 -30.05 2.62
C ILE A 645 20.94 -30.52 3.96
N VAL A 646 20.55 -31.78 4.04
CA VAL A 646 20.05 -32.35 5.30
C VAL A 646 21.27 -32.74 6.14
N GLU A 647 21.61 -31.88 7.10
CA GLU A 647 22.43 -32.26 8.24
C GLU A 647 21.47 -32.85 9.29
N VAL A 648 21.37 -34.18 9.37
CA VAL A 648 20.71 -34.87 10.49
C VAL A 648 21.70 -35.08 11.62
#